data_AF-A0A3L5TV45-F1
#
_entry.id   AF-A0A3L5TV45-F1
#
_cell.length_a   1.000
_cell.length_b   1.000
_cell.length_c   1.000
_cell.angle_alpha   90.00
_cell.angle_beta   90.00
_cell.angle_gamma   90.00
#
_symmetry.space_group_name_H-M   'P 1'
#
loop_
_entity.id
_entity.type
_entity.pdbx_description
1 polymer ?
#
loop_
_entity_poly.entity_id
_entity_poly.type
_entity_poly.pdbx_seq_one_letter_code
_entity_poly.pdbx_strand_id
1 'polypeptide(L)'
;MYVISNTDDTDDEFDILRRDLVEIAKSRKQWNIKTPARWIHLEKALFENSYGKPVVAKSDIAEIANNIIQPITDEEELERFLTYHNGIGTYVYFSDLPEYVVLDPQWLESAFKCIITANQFQKDLVHQTEWEELRQDGRLSEKLLNEIFLHQEDYIKKYRAHLLKIMEKFNIIVHPRTMSDAYEINEESDYYVPCMIKKTSLSNIKEKFFNCPSKSSCLCVEFDFLPPSFATQILVACTRYYTVAKGPQTNDGRHPAFYRDFAIYNLDATGCEKLLIANYQNVLQIQIWKWGEPEKRSYHDVKAKLLGIIEEMQQMRIQPSLSYELKLKCKYTDYECLDGMVDLKVIKPQKEYFCEEHGNTHNSEEIYFDWVGEIEQKIFSREQINATRMAIIILEILTSALYDLFISDFCGFSVKPRDECDITYLYAQLRRNNKHIPGHGWGCKWSDIPNYHMLIGDDIERIRLARNVMARLTKFSLDDNKYYELCGILAKVLYRLEIYNGKGKLYTDQMKNVKKQEIKLIDWQNYEKKITSEFPRLKMKPSFEVKVGCGCTLECEIIVPLPDGSKVYWIKEENPKEEELTVDETTSNKYKGSQFDYASLNIYCATKEDEGHYSCRIRYPEESAESMDENVKWPKTYLHMHIVPGFALSQSIYDVRPTMYSKQRRTGNRRTKNTNRKDLKFIHIDGNAHQ
;
A
#
# COMPACT_ATOMS: atom_id res chain seq x y z
N MET A 1 -34.63 35.76 -13.02
CA MET A 1 -34.02 36.20 -14.30
C MET A 1 -34.29 37.68 -14.36
N TYR A 2 -33.25 38.52 -14.26
CA TYR A 2 -33.39 39.98 -14.36
C TYR A 2 -33.45 40.36 -15.84
N VAL A 3 -34.35 41.27 -16.20
CA VAL A 3 -34.46 41.79 -17.56
C VAL A 3 -34.06 43.24 -17.50
N ILE A 4 -32.81 43.51 -17.85
CA ILE A 4 -32.19 44.83 -17.68
C ILE A 4 -32.17 45.53 -19.03
N SER A 5 -32.71 46.75 -19.08
CA SER A 5 -32.63 47.61 -20.26
C SER A 5 -31.33 48.41 -20.24
N ASN A 6 -30.54 48.32 -21.32
CA ASN A 6 -29.33 49.14 -21.48
C ASN A 6 -29.62 50.53 -22.10
N THR A 7 -30.89 50.85 -22.33
CA THR A 7 -31.35 52.11 -22.94
C THR A 7 -32.29 52.91 -22.05
N ASP A 8 -32.64 52.38 -20.87
CA ASP A 8 -33.54 53.04 -19.92
C ASP A 8 -32.79 53.34 -18.63
N ASP A 9 -32.43 54.61 -18.47
CA ASP A 9 -31.68 55.13 -17.32
C ASP A 9 -32.52 55.16 -16.03
N THR A 10 -33.82 54.84 -16.13
CA THR A 10 -34.79 54.78 -15.03
C THR A 10 -35.18 53.35 -14.66
N ASP A 11 -34.44 52.35 -15.17
CA ASP A 11 -34.73 50.94 -14.91
C ASP A 11 -34.44 50.54 -13.45
N ASP A 12 -35.50 50.45 -12.65
CA ASP A 12 -35.49 50.02 -11.25
C ASP A 12 -34.92 48.59 -11.06
N GLU A 13 -34.84 47.77 -12.12
CA GLU A 13 -34.22 46.43 -12.06
C GLU A 13 -32.74 46.48 -11.66
N PHE A 14 -32.02 47.56 -11.98
CA PHE A 14 -30.63 47.73 -11.50
C PHE A 14 -30.56 47.85 -9.98
N ASP A 15 -31.52 48.55 -9.38
CA ASP A 15 -31.57 48.72 -7.93
C ASP A 15 -32.03 47.43 -7.24
N ILE A 16 -32.93 46.67 -7.87
CA ILE A 16 -33.30 45.33 -7.43
C ILE A 16 -32.07 44.41 -7.46
N LEU A 17 -31.35 44.35 -8.59
CA LEU A 17 -30.14 43.54 -8.73
C LEU A 17 -29.09 43.93 -7.68
N ARG A 18 -28.85 45.22 -7.46
CA ARG A 18 -27.88 45.70 -6.46
C ARG A 18 -28.29 45.25 -5.06
N ARG A 19 -29.57 45.35 -4.72
CA ARG A 19 -30.11 44.91 -3.43
C ARG A 19 -29.94 43.41 -3.25
N ASP A 20 -30.25 42.63 -4.27
CA ASP A 20 -30.13 41.17 -4.24
C ASP A 20 -28.67 40.72 -4.15
N LEU A 21 -27.74 41.41 -4.83
CA LEU A 21 -26.30 41.16 -4.67
C LEU A 21 -25.83 41.41 -3.24
N VAL A 22 -26.31 42.46 -2.58
CA VAL A 22 -26.01 42.75 -1.18
C VAL A 22 -26.58 41.67 -0.26
N GLU A 23 -27.81 41.21 -0.48
CA GLU A 23 -28.40 40.13 0.31
C GLU A 23 -27.68 38.79 0.08
N ILE A 24 -27.29 38.47 -1.16
CA ILE A 24 -26.46 37.31 -1.47
C ILE A 24 -25.11 37.42 -0.75
N ALA A 25 -24.45 38.59 -0.78
CA ALA A 25 -23.18 38.80 -0.09
C ALA A 25 -23.32 38.56 1.43
N LYS A 26 -24.38 39.10 2.06
CA LYS A 26 -24.69 38.87 3.48
C LYS A 26 -24.97 37.40 3.81
N SER A 27 -25.52 36.64 2.87
CA SER A 27 -25.81 35.21 3.05
C SER A 27 -24.55 34.32 3.00
N ARG A 28 -23.43 34.84 2.49
CA ARG A 28 -22.17 34.08 2.43
C ARG A 28 -21.61 33.86 3.83
N LYS A 29 -21.08 32.66 4.09
CA LYS A 29 -20.44 32.32 5.36
C LYS A 29 -19.26 33.23 5.71
N GLN A 30 -18.62 33.84 4.71
CA GLN A 30 -17.52 34.78 4.92
C GLN A 30 -17.96 36.14 5.47
N TRP A 31 -19.24 36.49 5.37
CA TRP A 31 -19.73 37.79 5.82
C TRP A 31 -19.70 37.90 7.36
N ASN A 32 -19.31 39.06 7.88
CA ASN A 32 -19.15 39.32 9.33
C ASN A 32 -18.17 38.38 10.06
N ILE A 33 -17.28 37.66 9.36
CA ILE A 33 -16.19 36.94 10.02
C ILE A 33 -15.25 37.98 10.67
N LYS A 34 -14.99 37.80 11.96
CA LYS A 34 -14.04 38.64 12.69
C LYS A 34 -12.61 38.23 12.31
N THR A 35 -11.86 39.14 11.72
CA THR A 35 -10.43 38.99 11.47
C THR A 35 -9.61 39.79 12.49
N PRO A 36 -8.37 39.38 12.80
CA PRO A 36 -7.48 40.16 13.66
C PRO A 36 -7.20 41.54 13.05
N ALA A 37 -7.30 42.62 13.85
CA ALA A 37 -7.02 43.98 13.38
C ALA A 37 -5.60 44.15 12.79
N ARG A 38 -4.64 43.38 13.31
CA ARG A 38 -3.26 43.37 12.79
C ARG A 38 -3.12 42.81 11.38
N TRP A 39 -4.02 41.92 10.94
CA TRP A 39 -4.06 41.44 9.55
C TRP A 39 -4.40 42.57 8.59
N ILE A 40 -5.33 43.45 8.97
CA ILE A 40 -5.69 44.64 8.18
C ILE A 40 -4.49 45.60 8.06
N HIS A 41 -3.71 45.75 9.14
CA HIS A 41 -2.49 46.55 9.10
C HIS A 41 -1.44 45.95 8.15
N LEU A 42 -1.30 44.62 8.13
CA LEU A 42 -0.42 43.94 7.19
C LEU A 42 -0.91 44.07 5.75
N GLU A 43 -2.20 43.85 5.47
CA GLU A 43 -2.80 44.05 4.14
C GLU A 43 -2.49 45.45 3.57
N LYS A 44 -2.69 46.49 4.40
CA LYS A 44 -2.39 47.87 4.03
C LYS A 44 -0.90 48.08 3.77
N ALA A 45 -0.04 47.56 4.65
CA ALA A 45 1.41 47.67 4.48
C ALA A 45 1.89 46.94 3.23
N LEU A 46 1.33 45.76 2.92
CA LEU A 46 1.63 45.04 1.68
C LEU A 46 1.22 45.87 0.48
N PHE A 47 -0.01 46.41 0.45
CA PHE A 47 -0.47 47.26 -0.65
C PHE A 47 0.45 48.46 -0.91
N GLU A 48 0.95 49.12 0.15
CA GLU A 48 1.85 50.27 0.04
C GLU A 48 3.28 49.88 -0.38
N ASN A 49 3.81 48.77 0.16
CA ASN A 49 5.20 48.34 -0.09
C ASN A 49 5.37 47.49 -1.36
N SER A 50 4.30 46.88 -1.85
CA SER A 50 4.29 46.02 -3.05
C SER A 50 3.74 46.72 -4.29
N TYR A 51 3.65 48.05 -4.30
CA TYR A 51 3.16 48.79 -5.46
C TYR A 51 4.00 48.46 -6.70
N GLY A 52 3.35 47.91 -7.73
CA GLY A 52 4.01 47.43 -8.96
C GLY A 52 4.80 46.11 -8.82
N LYS A 53 4.71 45.42 -7.67
CA LYS A 53 5.34 44.11 -7.42
C LYS A 53 4.25 43.04 -7.19
N PRO A 54 3.80 42.35 -8.25
CA PRO A 54 2.74 41.35 -8.12
C PRO A 54 3.20 40.07 -7.38
N VAL A 55 4.51 39.83 -7.27
CA VAL A 55 5.09 38.69 -6.54
C VAL A 55 6.10 39.19 -5.52
N VAL A 56 6.00 38.70 -4.28
CA VAL A 56 6.86 39.10 -3.16
C VAL A 56 7.37 37.85 -2.45
N ALA A 57 8.64 37.87 -1.99
CA ALA A 57 9.18 36.76 -1.22
C ALA A 57 8.53 36.70 0.16
N LYS A 58 8.28 35.50 0.69
CA LYS A 58 7.69 35.33 2.02
C LYS A 58 8.55 35.98 3.12
N SER A 59 9.88 35.99 2.95
CA SER A 59 10.82 36.69 3.84
C SER A 59 10.53 38.19 3.93
N ASP A 60 10.26 38.82 2.80
CA ASP A 60 9.99 40.26 2.73
C ASP A 60 8.64 40.57 3.39
N ILE A 61 7.65 39.69 3.21
CA ILE A 61 6.36 39.79 3.89
C ILE A 61 6.55 39.65 5.41
N ALA A 62 7.39 38.72 5.86
CA ALA A 62 7.70 38.58 7.29
C ALA A 62 8.41 39.81 7.85
N GLU A 63 9.31 40.43 7.10
CA GLU A 63 9.94 41.70 7.47
C GLU A 63 8.91 42.85 7.58
N ILE A 64 8.03 42.99 6.58
CA ILE A 64 6.94 43.98 6.61
C ILE A 64 6.03 43.72 7.82
N ALA A 65 5.67 42.47 8.07
CA ALA A 65 4.81 42.06 9.17
C ALA A 65 5.44 42.32 10.56
N ASN A 66 6.77 42.31 10.67
CA ASN A 66 7.47 42.69 11.90
C ASN A 66 7.51 44.22 12.12
N ASN A 67 7.36 45.01 11.07
CA ASN A 67 7.54 46.47 11.09
C ASN A 67 6.22 47.27 11.13
N ILE A 68 5.06 46.61 11.04
CA ILE A 68 3.75 47.27 11.19
C ILE A 68 3.48 47.69 12.66
N ILE A 69 2.51 48.61 12.85
CA ILE A 69 2.12 49.15 14.16
C ILE A 69 1.81 48.04 15.19
N GLN A 70 1.22 46.93 14.73
CA GLN A 70 0.98 45.73 15.53
C GLN A 70 1.71 44.54 14.89
N PRO A 71 2.99 44.29 15.26
CA PRO A 71 3.81 43.29 14.62
C PRO A 71 3.22 41.88 14.67
N ILE A 72 3.45 41.10 13.61
CA ILE A 72 3.18 39.66 13.55
C ILE A 72 4.54 38.96 13.53
N THR A 73 5.02 38.58 14.72
CA THR A 73 6.31 37.89 14.91
C THR A 73 6.16 36.37 14.93
N ASP A 74 4.93 35.87 15.12
CA ASP A 74 4.63 34.45 15.11
C ASP A 74 4.51 33.95 13.67
N GLU A 75 5.38 33.01 13.29
CA GLU A 75 5.39 32.42 11.96
C GLU A 75 4.11 31.65 11.67
N GLU A 76 3.51 31.01 12.68
CA GLU A 76 2.25 30.28 12.50
C GLU A 76 1.08 31.23 12.24
N GLU A 77 1.05 32.40 12.89
CA GLU A 77 0.08 33.45 12.61
C GLU A 77 0.23 33.99 11.18
N LEU A 78 1.46 34.22 10.71
CA LEU A 78 1.72 34.64 9.34
C LEU A 78 1.27 33.59 8.31
N GLU A 79 1.50 32.30 8.61
CA GLU A 79 1.05 31.18 7.77
C GLU A 79 -0.48 31.16 7.66
N ARG A 80 -1.19 31.36 8.78
CA ARG A 80 -2.67 31.44 8.79
C ARG A 80 -3.18 32.64 8.00
N PHE A 81 -2.49 33.79 8.09
CA PHE A 81 -2.83 34.98 7.29
C PHE A 81 -2.73 34.68 5.79
N LEU A 82 -1.60 34.13 5.33
CA LEU A 82 -1.39 33.80 3.92
C LEU A 82 -2.38 32.75 3.42
N THR A 83 -2.61 31.70 4.22
CA THR A 83 -3.57 30.63 3.90
C THR A 83 -5.00 31.16 3.82
N TYR A 84 -5.38 32.07 4.72
CA TYR A 84 -6.69 32.73 4.69
C TYR A 84 -6.88 33.54 3.39
N HIS A 85 -5.91 34.37 3.03
CA HIS A 85 -5.98 35.17 1.81
C HIS A 85 -5.97 34.33 0.53
N ASN A 86 -5.26 33.21 0.53
CA ASN A 86 -5.33 32.22 -0.54
C ASN A 86 -6.72 31.59 -0.64
N GLY A 87 -7.34 31.24 0.49
CA GLY A 87 -8.68 30.66 0.55
C GLY A 87 -9.79 31.58 0.03
N ILE A 88 -9.63 32.91 0.15
CA ILE A 88 -10.56 33.90 -0.40
C ILE A 88 -10.14 34.42 -1.79
N GLY A 89 -9.00 33.98 -2.31
CA GLY A 89 -8.49 34.34 -3.63
C GLY A 89 -7.94 35.77 -3.75
N THR A 90 -7.59 36.42 -2.64
CA THR A 90 -6.93 37.73 -2.67
C THR A 90 -5.46 37.60 -3.03
N TYR A 91 -4.79 36.58 -2.48
CA TYR A 91 -3.41 36.22 -2.80
C TYR A 91 -3.37 34.79 -3.32
N VAL A 92 -2.27 34.38 -3.95
CA VAL A 92 -2.00 32.96 -4.25
C VAL A 92 -0.78 32.52 -3.46
N TYR A 93 -0.98 31.50 -2.62
CA TYR A 93 0.01 30.96 -1.72
C TYR A 93 -0.20 29.46 -1.52
N PHE A 94 0.89 28.70 -1.61
CA PHE A 94 0.90 27.28 -1.27
C PHE A 94 1.95 27.06 -0.19
N SER A 95 1.55 26.46 0.94
CA SER A 95 2.43 26.21 2.09
C SER A 95 3.62 25.32 1.73
N ASP A 96 3.47 24.44 0.75
CA ASP A 96 4.53 23.58 0.22
C ASP A 96 5.34 24.22 -0.93
N LEU A 97 5.00 25.46 -1.33
CA LEU A 97 5.80 26.35 -2.18
C LEU A 97 6.02 27.71 -1.49
N PRO A 98 6.63 27.75 -0.29
CA PRO A 98 6.53 28.89 0.61
C PRO A 98 7.39 30.10 0.22
N GLU A 99 8.23 29.99 -0.80
CA GLU A 99 9.25 30.98 -1.16
C GLU A 99 8.64 32.33 -1.59
N TYR A 100 7.57 32.28 -2.39
CA TYR A 100 6.93 33.46 -2.94
C TYR A 100 5.42 33.45 -2.70
N VAL A 101 4.85 34.66 -2.61
CA VAL A 101 3.42 34.91 -2.54
C VAL A 101 3.05 35.80 -3.72
N VAL A 102 2.02 35.41 -4.46
CA VAL A 102 1.47 36.26 -5.53
C VAL A 102 0.39 37.14 -4.91
N LEU A 103 0.67 38.45 -4.83
CA LEU A 103 -0.24 39.43 -4.26
C LEU A 103 -1.30 39.94 -5.25
N ASP A 104 -1.05 39.75 -6.55
CA ASP A 104 -1.96 40.13 -7.63
C ASP A 104 -2.38 38.91 -8.48
N PRO A 105 -3.54 38.31 -8.20
CA PRO A 105 -4.08 37.21 -8.99
C PRO A 105 -4.40 37.56 -10.45
N GLN A 106 -4.66 38.84 -10.78
CA GLN A 106 -4.91 39.26 -12.17
C GLN A 106 -3.62 39.26 -12.99
N TRP A 107 -2.51 39.67 -12.36
CA TRP A 107 -1.19 39.51 -12.96
C TRP A 107 -0.87 38.03 -13.20
N LEU A 108 -1.19 37.15 -12.26
CA LEU A 108 -0.98 35.71 -12.41
C LEU A 108 -1.77 35.14 -13.59
N GLU A 109 -3.04 35.52 -13.71
CA GLU A 109 -3.88 35.13 -14.85
C GLU A 109 -3.28 35.60 -16.18
N SER A 110 -2.77 36.83 -16.21
CA SER A 110 -2.09 37.39 -17.39
C SER A 110 -0.80 36.63 -17.72
N ALA A 111 0.00 36.28 -16.70
CA ALA A 111 1.19 35.46 -16.86
C ALA A 111 0.86 34.07 -17.42
N PHE A 112 -0.20 33.42 -16.91
CA PHE A 112 -0.67 32.15 -17.47
C PHE A 112 -1.10 32.30 -18.91
N LYS A 113 -1.89 33.33 -19.25
CA LYS A 113 -2.28 33.59 -20.65
C LYS A 113 -1.05 33.69 -21.55
N CYS A 114 0.01 34.38 -21.14
CA CYS A 114 1.23 34.43 -21.96
C CYS A 114 1.88 33.05 -22.21
N ILE A 115 1.67 32.08 -21.32
CA ILE A 115 2.26 30.73 -21.41
C ILE A 115 1.37 29.75 -22.17
N ILE A 116 0.05 29.76 -21.92
CA ILE A 116 -0.87 28.72 -22.45
C ILE A 116 -1.78 29.20 -23.59
N THR A 117 -1.71 30.48 -24.01
CA THR A 117 -2.62 30.99 -25.06
C THR A 117 -2.16 30.57 -26.46
N ALA A 118 -3.15 30.27 -27.31
CA ALA A 118 -2.96 29.94 -28.72
C ALA A 118 -2.19 31.02 -29.51
N ASN A 119 -1.43 30.56 -30.50
CA ASN A 119 -0.56 31.28 -31.46
C ASN A 119 -1.12 32.57 -32.10
N GLN A 120 -2.41 32.88 -31.96
CA GLN A 120 -3.01 34.10 -32.51
C GLN A 120 -2.44 35.41 -31.91
N PHE A 121 -1.58 35.31 -30.89
CA PHE A 121 -0.88 36.45 -30.26
C PHE A 121 0.65 36.44 -30.44
N GLN A 122 1.24 35.46 -31.13
CA GLN A 122 2.69 35.43 -31.40
C GLN A 122 2.93 35.38 -32.91
N LYS A 123 3.58 36.42 -33.44
CA LYS A 123 3.71 36.68 -34.88
C LYS A 123 4.97 36.09 -35.51
N ASP A 124 5.88 35.52 -34.72
CA ASP A 124 7.19 35.11 -35.17
C ASP A 124 7.33 33.58 -35.28
N LEU A 125 7.82 33.15 -36.43
CA LEU A 125 7.73 31.79 -37.01
C LEU A 125 8.76 30.79 -36.47
N VAL A 126 9.44 31.08 -35.35
CA VAL A 126 10.43 30.16 -34.75
C VAL A 126 9.66 29.11 -33.94
N HIS A 127 9.91 27.81 -34.15
CA HIS A 127 9.22 26.68 -33.49
C HIS A 127 7.78 26.35 -33.95
N GLN A 128 7.47 26.51 -35.24
CA GLN A 128 6.16 26.09 -35.79
C GLN A 128 5.78 24.63 -35.45
N THR A 129 6.75 23.72 -35.43
CA THR A 129 6.55 22.30 -35.12
C THR A 129 6.08 22.12 -33.68
N GLU A 130 6.78 22.70 -32.70
CA GLU A 130 6.41 22.60 -31.29
C GLU A 130 5.06 23.28 -31.01
N TRP A 131 4.77 24.40 -31.68
CA TRP A 131 3.45 25.04 -31.63
C TRP A 131 2.33 24.17 -32.23
N GLU A 132 2.63 23.37 -33.24
CA GLU A 132 1.69 22.40 -33.80
C GLU A 132 1.50 21.21 -32.85
N GLU A 133 2.57 20.69 -32.21
CA GLU A 133 2.48 19.65 -31.19
C GLU A 133 1.62 20.07 -29.99
N LEU A 134 1.79 21.31 -29.50
CA LEU A 134 0.93 21.86 -28.45
C LEU A 134 -0.53 21.94 -28.90
N ARG A 135 -0.78 22.34 -30.15
CA ARG A 135 -2.15 22.47 -30.68
C ARG A 135 -2.82 21.12 -30.95
N GLN A 136 -2.07 20.13 -31.43
CA GLN A 136 -2.58 18.82 -31.83
C GLN A 136 -2.70 17.89 -30.63
N ASP A 137 -1.64 17.80 -29.86
CA ASP A 137 -1.43 16.75 -28.86
C ASP A 137 -1.50 17.31 -27.42
N GLY A 138 -1.60 18.64 -27.27
CA GLY A 138 -1.58 19.30 -25.96
C GLY A 138 -0.21 19.24 -25.29
N ARG A 139 0.85 18.89 -26.01
CA ARG A 139 2.21 18.73 -25.46
C ARG A 139 2.97 20.05 -25.50
N LEU A 140 3.35 20.54 -24.34
CA LEU A 140 4.15 21.74 -24.14
C LEU A 140 5.60 21.32 -23.88
N SER A 141 6.43 21.39 -24.92
CA SER A 141 7.83 20.97 -24.82
C SER A 141 8.71 22.01 -24.13
N GLU A 142 9.82 21.55 -23.53
CA GLU A 142 10.75 22.47 -22.85
C GLU A 142 11.37 23.49 -23.84
N LYS A 143 11.57 23.10 -25.10
CA LYS A 143 12.00 24.01 -26.18
C LYS A 143 11.01 25.15 -26.39
N LEU A 144 9.72 24.82 -26.46
CA LEU A 144 8.67 25.82 -26.63
C LEU A 144 8.53 26.71 -25.40
N LEU A 145 8.61 26.13 -24.20
CA LEU A 145 8.64 26.89 -22.96
C LEU A 145 9.81 27.87 -22.91
N ASN A 146 11.01 27.47 -23.31
CA ASN A 146 12.16 28.35 -23.35
C ASN A 146 11.94 29.54 -24.29
N GLU A 147 11.40 29.28 -25.49
CA GLU A 147 11.08 30.33 -26.45
C GLU A 147 10.00 31.29 -25.91
N ILE A 148 8.89 30.75 -25.38
CA ILE A 148 7.79 31.55 -24.82
C ILE A 148 8.33 32.51 -23.76
N PHE A 149 9.12 32.01 -22.82
CA PHE A 149 9.70 32.83 -21.75
C PHE A 149 10.75 33.80 -22.26
N LEU A 150 11.55 33.47 -23.28
CA LEU A 150 12.53 34.39 -23.88
C LEU A 150 11.87 35.70 -24.37
N HIS A 151 10.64 35.60 -24.88
CA HIS A 151 9.87 36.73 -25.39
C HIS A 151 8.96 37.40 -24.35
N GLN A 152 8.96 36.96 -23.09
CA GLN A 152 8.21 37.62 -22.01
C GLN A 152 8.98 38.79 -21.37
N GLU A 153 8.25 39.60 -20.62
CA GLU A 153 8.82 40.61 -19.73
C GLU A 153 9.79 39.99 -18.72
N ASP A 154 10.87 40.70 -18.38
CA ASP A 154 11.92 40.22 -17.46
C ASP A 154 11.35 39.81 -16.09
N TYR A 155 10.26 40.45 -15.67
CA TYR A 155 9.58 40.11 -14.43
C TYR A 155 8.95 38.71 -14.48
N ILE A 156 8.32 38.30 -15.59
CA ILE A 156 7.78 36.94 -15.76
C ILE A 156 8.91 35.92 -15.85
N LYS A 157 10.00 36.25 -16.57
CA LYS A 157 11.20 35.40 -16.67
C LYS A 157 11.79 35.09 -15.30
N LYS A 158 11.91 36.11 -14.44
CA LYS A 158 12.44 35.98 -13.08
C LYS A 158 11.71 34.90 -12.26
N TYR A 159 10.40 34.77 -12.43
CA TYR A 159 9.57 33.84 -11.66
C TYR A 159 9.21 32.54 -12.39
N ARG A 160 9.89 32.19 -13.50
CA ARG A 160 9.60 31.00 -14.33
C ARG A 160 9.34 29.73 -13.51
N ALA A 161 10.30 29.33 -12.68
CA ALA A 161 10.22 28.09 -11.92
C ALA A 161 9.04 28.08 -10.93
N HIS A 162 8.76 29.22 -10.30
CA HIS A 162 7.63 29.36 -9.38
C HIS A 162 6.29 29.33 -10.13
N LEU A 163 6.19 30.02 -11.28
CA LEU A 163 5.01 30.03 -12.13
C LEU A 163 4.65 28.61 -12.62
N LEU A 164 5.63 27.84 -13.11
CA LEU A 164 5.40 26.46 -13.55
C LEU A 164 4.85 25.59 -12.41
N LYS A 165 5.43 25.68 -11.21
CA LYS A 165 4.94 24.95 -10.03
C LYS A 165 3.51 25.36 -9.64
N ILE A 166 3.18 26.66 -9.70
CA ILE A 166 1.80 27.12 -9.48
C ILE A 166 0.86 26.57 -10.57
N MET A 167 1.27 26.58 -11.85
CA MET A 167 0.45 26.04 -12.94
C MET A 167 0.18 24.54 -12.75
N GLU A 168 1.15 23.78 -12.23
CA GLU A 168 0.96 22.38 -11.84
C GLU A 168 -0.04 22.23 -10.68
N LYS A 169 0.05 23.08 -9.65
CA LYS A 169 -0.91 23.10 -8.53
C LYS A 169 -2.34 23.34 -8.98
N PHE A 170 -2.54 24.21 -9.97
CA PHE A 170 -3.85 24.44 -10.58
C PHE A 170 -4.26 23.39 -11.62
N ASN A 171 -3.41 22.39 -11.90
CA ASN A 171 -3.57 21.42 -12.99
C ASN A 171 -3.83 22.09 -14.35
N ILE A 172 -3.20 23.25 -14.57
CA ILE A 172 -3.15 23.95 -15.86
C ILE A 172 -2.16 23.24 -16.78
N ILE A 173 -1.04 22.78 -16.20
CA ILE A 173 -0.08 21.90 -16.83
C ILE A 173 0.09 20.66 -15.96
N VAL A 174 0.47 19.55 -16.58
CA VAL A 174 0.74 18.30 -15.88
C VAL A 174 2.01 17.69 -16.44
N HIS A 175 2.93 17.41 -15.54
CA HIS A 175 4.13 16.68 -15.86
C HIS A 175 3.83 15.18 -15.98
N PRO A 176 4.12 14.55 -17.13
CA PRO A 176 3.96 13.12 -17.34
C PRO A 176 5.11 12.33 -16.70
N ARG A 177 4.88 11.06 -16.40
CA ARG A 177 5.94 10.17 -15.91
C ARG A 177 6.72 9.57 -17.09
N THR A 178 8.03 9.75 -17.06
CA THR A 178 8.98 9.07 -17.95
C THR A 178 9.37 7.72 -17.35
N MET A 179 9.31 6.65 -18.16
CA MET A 179 9.61 5.26 -17.74
C MET A 179 11.05 5.06 -17.21
N SER A 180 11.95 6.04 -17.38
CA SER A 180 13.34 6.03 -16.90
C SER A 180 13.51 6.51 -15.46
N ASP A 181 12.52 7.17 -14.87
CA ASP A 181 12.78 8.04 -13.70
C ASP A 181 12.38 7.35 -12.41
N ALA A 182 13.13 6.29 -12.08
CA ALA A 182 13.06 5.68 -10.76
C ALA A 182 13.78 6.52 -9.69
N TYR A 183 14.63 7.50 -10.06
CA TYR A 183 15.44 8.23 -9.06
C TYR A 183 15.74 9.71 -9.30
N GLU A 184 15.45 10.33 -10.45
CA GLU A 184 15.71 11.78 -10.64
C GLU A 184 14.60 12.42 -11.47
N ILE A 185 14.03 13.53 -10.98
CA ILE A 185 13.14 14.39 -11.77
C ILE A 185 14.05 15.07 -12.80
N ASN A 186 13.91 14.69 -14.07
CA ASN A 186 14.66 15.33 -15.13
C ASN A 186 14.07 16.74 -15.35
N GLU A 187 14.85 17.80 -15.10
CA GLU A 187 14.41 19.20 -15.22
C GLU A 187 14.06 19.60 -16.69
N GLU A 188 14.42 18.77 -17.68
CA GLU A 188 14.12 18.95 -19.11
C GLU A 188 12.95 18.08 -19.60
N SER A 189 11.78 18.23 -18.99
CA SER A 189 10.62 17.37 -19.24
C SER A 189 9.46 18.14 -19.85
N ASP A 190 8.81 17.50 -20.83
CA ASP A 190 7.65 18.09 -21.50
C ASP A 190 6.41 18.01 -20.62
N TYR A 191 5.52 18.99 -20.72
CA TYR A 191 4.24 19.02 -20.01
C TYR A 191 3.07 18.70 -20.93
N TYR A 192 1.95 18.27 -20.36
CA TYR A 192 0.65 18.28 -21.03
C TYR A 192 -0.20 19.45 -20.54
N VAL A 193 -0.90 20.12 -21.45
CA VAL A 193 -1.81 21.24 -21.20
C VAL A 193 -3.25 20.77 -21.46
N PRO A 194 -4.05 20.41 -20.43
CA PRO A 194 -5.36 19.80 -20.61
C PRO A 194 -6.32 20.58 -21.50
N CYS A 195 -6.32 21.92 -21.42
CA CYS A 195 -7.22 22.76 -22.20
C CYS A 195 -6.88 22.83 -23.70
N MET A 196 -5.65 22.47 -24.08
CA MET A 196 -5.17 22.48 -25.48
C MET A 196 -5.40 21.15 -26.19
N ILE A 197 -5.79 20.10 -25.45
CA ILE A 197 -6.03 18.77 -26.03
C ILE A 197 -7.25 18.82 -26.95
N LYS A 198 -7.06 18.28 -28.16
CA LYS A 198 -8.09 18.24 -29.20
C LYS A 198 -9.22 17.28 -28.88
N LYS A 199 -10.37 17.58 -29.45
CA LYS A 199 -11.53 16.70 -29.47
C LYS A 199 -11.53 15.86 -30.74
N THR A 200 -11.75 14.56 -30.57
CA THR A 200 -11.94 13.57 -31.65
C THR A 200 -13.03 12.61 -31.18
N SER A 201 -13.89 12.12 -32.07
CA SER A 201 -14.82 11.04 -31.70
C SER A 201 -14.05 9.73 -31.58
N LEU A 202 -14.36 8.95 -30.55
CA LEU A 202 -13.79 7.62 -30.37
C LEU A 202 -14.00 6.77 -31.64
N SER A 203 -15.17 6.91 -32.30
CA SER A 203 -15.52 6.21 -33.55
C SER A 203 -14.50 6.38 -34.67
N ASN A 204 -13.83 7.53 -34.76
CA ASN A 204 -12.79 7.78 -35.77
C ASN A 204 -11.52 6.95 -35.55
N ILE A 205 -11.30 6.47 -34.33
CA ILE A 205 -10.16 5.63 -33.98
C ILE A 205 -10.57 4.21 -33.57
N LYS A 206 -11.89 3.93 -33.47
CA LYS A 206 -12.46 2.64 -33.05
C LYS A 206 -11.83 1.50 -33.87
N GLU A 207 -11.91 1.55 -35.19
CA GLU A 207 -11.44 0.46 -36.05
C GLU A 207 -9.96 0.06 -35.86
N LYS A 208 -9.09 1.01 -35.53
CA LYS A 208 -7.64 0.78 -35.44
C LYS A 208 -7.19 0.20 -34.10
N PHE A 209 -7.96 0.43 -33.03
CA PHE A 209 -7.68 -0.14 -31.71
C PHE A 209 -8.63 -1.27 -31.30
N PHE A 210 -9.84 -1.35 -31.87
CA PHE A 210 -10.87 -2.29 -31.45
C PHE A 210 -10.70 -3.70 -32.00
N ASN A 211 -9.77 -3.94 -32.93
CA ASN A 211 -9.29 -5.28 -33.29
C ASN A 211 -8.51 -5.98 -32.15
N CYS A 212 -8.72 -5.52 -30.92
CA CYS A 212 -8.20 -6.11 -29.70
C CYS A 212 -8.86 -7.48 -29.48
N PRO A 213 -8.07 -8.56 -29.34
CA PRO A 213 -8.60 -9.92 -29.24
C PRO A 213 -9.36 -10.18 -27.94
N SER A 214 -9.03 -9.46 -26.85
CA SER A 214 -9.67 -9.65 -25.55
C SER A 214 -9.78 -8.35 -24.76
N LYS A 215 -10.93 -8.12 -24.13
CA LYS A 215 -11.20 -6.93 -23.31
C LYS A 215 -11.72 -7.35 -21.93
N SER A 216 -11.41 -6.57 -20.90
CA SER A 216 -12.09 -6.68 -19.61
C SER A 216 -13.53 -6.19 -19.72
N SER A 217 -14.35 -6.46 -18.72
CA SER A 217 -15.52 -5.65 -18.40
C SER A 217 -15.15 -4.17 -18.24
N CYS A 218 -16.13 -3.27 -18.33
CA CYS A 218 -15.91 -1.84 -18.20
C CYS A 218 -16.34 -1.35 -16.82
N LEU A 219 -15.42 -0.68 -16.12
CA LEU A 219 -15.73 0.06 -14.89
C LEU A 219 -16.28 1.43 -15.26
N CYS A 220 -17.40 1.81 -14.68
CA CYS A 220 -18.05 3.10 -14.92
C CYS A 220 -18.07 3.90 -13.62
N VAL A 221 -17.53 5.12 -13.66
CA VAL A 221 -17.61 6.10 -12.57
C VAL A 221 -18.63 7.14 -13.00
N GLU A 222 -19.83 7.05 -12.45
CA GLU A 222 -20.94 7.95 -12.77
C GLU A 222 -20.99 9.08 -11.75
N PHE A 223 -20.85 10.32 -12.21
CA PHE A 223 -20.92 11.53 -11.40
C PHE A 223 -22.33 12.15 -11.48
N ASP A 224 -22.76 12.83 -10.42
CA ASP A 224 -23.97 13.67 -10.49
C ASP A 224 -23.84 14.77 -11.55
N PHE A 225 -22.63 15.32 -11.66
CA PHE A 225 -22.23 16.29 -12.67
C PHE A 225 -20.73 16.17 -12.89
N LEU A 226 -20.29 15.98 -14.14
CA LEU A 226 -18.87 15.95 -14.48
C LEU A 226 -18.51 17.18 -15.32
N PRO A 227 -17.81 18.20 -14.76
CA PRO A 227 -17.38 19.34 -15.55
C PRO A 227 -16.49 18.88 -16.72
N PRO A 228 -16.70 19.34 -17.97
CA PRO A 228 -15.92 18.89 -19.12
C PRO A 228 -14.40 19.06 -18.95
N SER A 229 -13.99 20.17 -18.32
CA SER A 229 -12.57 20.42 -18.02
C SER A 229 -12.01 19.46 -16.97
N PHE A 230 -12.84 18.95 -16.06
CA PHE A 230 -12.41 18.01 -15.02
C PHE A 230 -12.15 16.63 -15.60
N ALA A 231 -13.01 16.15 -16.51
CA ALA A 231 -12.79 14.89 -17.21
C ALA A 231 -11.44 14.87 -17.93
N THR A 232 -11.14 15.89 -18.73
CA THR A 232 -9.85 15.99 -19.41
C THR A 232 -8.68 16.10 -18.44
N GLN A 233 -8.82 16.84 -17.33
CA GLN A 233 -7.76 16.89 -16.32
C GLN A 233 -7.51 15.53 -15.65
N ILE A 234 -8.54 14.70 -15.42
CA ILE A 234 -8.35 13.33 -14.91
C ILE A 234 -7.54 12.50 -15.91
N LEU A 235 -7.89 12.58 -17.21
CA LEU A 235 -7.13 11.92 -18.27
C LEU A 235 -5.66 12.39 -18.26
N VAL A 236 -5.41 13.69 -18.11
CA VAL A 236 -4.04 14.19 -18.06
C VAL A 236 -3.32 13.78 -16.78
N ALA A 237 -3.97 13.80 -15.63
CA ALA A 237 -3.38 13.34 -14.37
C ALA A 237 -2.95 11.86 -14.43
N CYS A 238 -3.65 11.02 -15.20
CA CYS A 238 -3.25 9.63 -15.42
C CYS A 238 -1.87 9.48 -16.10
N THR A 239 -1.38 10.51 -16.80
CA THR A 239 -0.03 10.50 -17.40
C THR A 239 1.09 10.49 -16.35
N ARG A 240 0.80 10.83 -15.09
CA ARG A 240 1.71 10.67 -13.95
C ARG A 240 1.97 9.21 -13.59
N TYR A 241 1.12 8.29 -14.05
CA TYR A 241 1.21 6.86 -13.70
C TYR A 241 1.43 5.97 -14.90
N TYR A 242 0.92 6.38 -16.07
CA TYR A 242 0.94 5.56 -17.28
C TYR A 242 1.45 6.35 -18.48
N THR A 243 2.20 5.68 -19.35
CA THR A 243 2.62 6.28 -20.62
C THR A 243 1.48 6.26 -21.62
N VAL A 244 1.26 7.38 -22.32
CA VAL A 244 0.24 7.47 -23.36
C VAL A 244 0.61 6.55 -24.54
N ALA A 245 -0.35 5.76 -25.00
CA ALA A 245 -0.17 4.88 -26.14
C ALA A 245 -0.03 5.69 -27.44
N LYS A 246 0.73 5.17 -28.41
CA LYS A 246 0.77 5.77 -29.74
C LYS A 246 -0.57 5.55 -30.45
N GLY A 247 -1.11 6.64 -30.98
CA GLY A 247 -2.27 6.69 -31.86
C GLY A 247 -2.02 6.05 -33.22
N PRO A 248 -3.06 6.02 -34.06
CA PRO A 248 -2.96 5.44 -35.38
C PRO A 248 -2.02 6.26 -36.28
N GLN A 249 -1.46 5.60 -37.29
CA GLN A 249 -0.75 6.31 -38.37
C GLN A 249 -1.74 7.22 -39.10
N THR A 250 -1.36 8.49 -39.22
CA THR A 250 -2.00 9.53 -40.02
C THR A 250 -0.99 10.07 -41.06
N ASN A 251 -1.45 10.93 -41.96
CA ASN A 251 -0.59 11.58 -42.96
C ASN A 251 0.51 12.44 -42.30
N ASP A 252 0.21 13.00 -41.13
CA ASP A 252 1.10 13.90 -40.39
C ASP A 252 2.00 13.14 -39.37
N GLY A 253 1.82 11.82 -39.24
CA GLY A 253 2.61 10.97 -38.34
C GLY A 253 1.76 10.12 -37.40
N ARG A 254 2.39 9.59 -36.34
CA ARG A 254 1.68 8.90 -35.23
C ARG A 254 1.61 9.84 -34.04
N HIS A 255 0.43 10.42 -33.85
CA HIS A 255 0.11 11.24 -32.68
C HIS A 255 -0.20 10.37 -31.46
N PRO A 256 -0.06 10.88 -30.22
CA PRO A 256 -0.50 10.18 -29.03
C PRO A 256 -2.02 9.89 -29.07
N ALA A 257 -2.44 8.75 -28.50
CA ALA A 257 -3.86 8.40 -28.37
C ALA A 257 -4.50 9.14 -27.19
N PHE A 258 -4.49 10.47 -27.25
CA PHE A 258 -4.81 11.36 -26.14
C PHE A 258 -5.70 12.51 -26.60
N TYR A 259 -6.96 12.48 -26.17
CA TYR A 259 -7.99 13.40 -26.63
C TYR A 259 -8.83 13.89 -25.44
N ARG A 260 -9.58 14.96 -25.67
CA ARG A 260 -10.35 15.65 -24.63
C ARG A 260 -11.29 14.72 -23.87
N ASP A 261 -11.95 13.82 -24.62
CA ASP A 261 -12.98 12.93 -24.11
C ASP A 261 -12.48 11.50 -23.89
N PHE A 262 -11.26 11.13 -24.30
CA PHE A 262 -10.74 9.81 -24.00
C PHE A 262 -9.23 9.72 -24.19
N ALA A 263 -8.61 8.73 -23.55
CA ALA A 263 -7.19 8.48 -23.60
C ALA A 263 -6.88 6.98 -23.54
N ILE A 264 -5.81 6.57 -24.22
CA ILE A 264 -5.29 5.21 -24.16
C ILE A 264 -3.87 5.23 -23.61
N TYR A 265 -3.61 4.40 -22.60
CA TYR A 265 -2.30 4.30 -21.94
C TYR A 265 -1.76 2.86 -22.01
N ASN A 266 -0.44 2.70 -21.94
CA ASN A 266 0.20 1.39 -21.80
C ASN A 266 0.27 1.02 -20.30
N LEU A 267 -0.22 -0.17 -19.95
CA LEU A 267 -0.16 -0.70 -18.58
C LEU A 267 1.14 -1.46 -18.31
N ASP A 268 1.78 -1.94 -19.35
CA ASP A 268 3.04 -2.68 -19.30
C ASP A 268 4.06 -2.10 -20.29
N ALA A 269 5.33 -2.47 -20.10
CA ALA A 269 6.41 -2.07 -21.01
C ALA A 269 6.33 -2.80 -22.36
N THR A 270 5.59 -3.91 -22.45
CA THR A 270 5.42 -4.70 -23.67
C THR A 270 4.41 -4.07 -24.63
N GLY A 271 3.50 -3.22 -24.14
CA GLY A 271 2.40 -2.64 -24.89
C GLY A 271 1.27 -3.65 -25.17
N CYS A 272 1.29 -4.80 -24.49
CA CYS A 272 0.32 -5.88 -24.63
C CYS A 272 -0.99 -5.56 -23.92
N GLU A 273 -0.94 -4.84 -22.81
CA GLU A 273 -2.13 -4.36 -22.11
C GLU A 273 -2.23 -2.84 -22.18
N LYS A 274 -3.40 -2.35 -22.57
CA LYS A 274 -3.70 -0.92 -22.64
C LYS A 274 -4.92 -0.58 -21.79
N LEU A 275 -4.85 0.57 -21.15
CA LEU A 275 -5.93 1.18 -20.40
C LEU A 275 -6.63 2.21 -21.28
N LEU A 276 -7.91 1.99 -21.60
CA LEU A 276 -8.78 3.02 -22.15
C LEU A 276 -9.53 3.69 -21.00
N ILE A 277 -9.53 5.03 -20.98
CA ILE A 277 -10.44 5.84 -20.18
C ILE A 277 -11.20 6.75 -21.14
N ALA A 278 -12.53 6.65 -21.16
CA ALA A 278 -13.39 7.44 -22.02
C ALA A 278 -14.46 8.15 -21.19
N ASN A 279 -14.68 9.43 -21.48
CA ASN A 279 -15.72 10.25 -20.91
C ASN A 279 -16.92 10.29 -21.87
N TYR A 280 -18.10 9.98 -21.35
CA TYR A 280 -19.36 10.18 -22.05
C TYR A 280 -20.41 10.72 -21.08
N GLN A 281 -20.93 11.91 -21.37
CA GLN A 281 -21.82 12.66 -20.47
C GLN A 281 -21.17 12.87 -19.09
N ASN A 282 -21.79 12.33 -18.02
CA ASN A 282 -21.28 12.40 -16.65
C ASN A 282 -20.58 11.10 -16.22
N VAL A 283 -20.16 10.25 -17.15
CA VAL A 283 -19.60 8.91 -16.85
C VAL A 283 -18.20 8.77 -17.41
N LEU A 284 -17.25 8.40 -16.55
CA LEU A 284 -15.95 7.87 -16.98
C LEU A 284 -16.04 6.35 -17.11
N GLN A 285 -15.89 5.87 -18.34
CA GLN A 285 -15.87 4.46 -18.73
C GLN A 285 -14.43 4.00 -18.90
N ILE A 286 -14.03 2.98 -18.13
CA ILE A 286 -12.67 2.48 -18.05
C ILE A 286 -12.65 1.02 -18.47
N GLN A 287 -11.75 0.66 -19.40
CA GLN A 287 -11.62 -0.73 -19.85
C GLN A 287 -10.17 -1.09 -20.19
N ILE A 288 -9.82 -2.34 -19.94
CA ILE A 288 -8.52 -2.91 -20.27
C ILE A 288 -8.60 -3.68 -21.58
N TRP A 289 -7.70 -3.37 -22.50
CA TRP A 289 -7.55 -4.00 -23.80
C TRP A 289 -6.28 -4.84 -23.83
N LYS A 290 -6.39 -6.11 -24.22
CA LYS A 290 -5.30 -7.10 -24.15
C LYS A 290 -4.94 -7.63 -25.54
N TRP A 291 -3.65 -7.63 -25.87
CA TRP A 291 -3.04 -8.24 -27.05
C TRP A 291 -2.04 -9.31 -26.61
N GLY A 292 -2.45 -10.58 -26.70
CA GLY A 292 -1.64 -11.73 -26.28
C GLY A 292 -2.49 -12.80 -25.61
N GLU A 293 -1.85 -13.85 -25.07
CA GLU A 293 -2.56 -14.83 -24.24
C GLU A 293 -3.06 -14.16 -22.96
N PRO A 294 -4.37 -14.24 -22.65
CA PRO A 294 -4.94 -13.50 -21.54
C PRO A 294 -4.52 -14.14 -20.21
N GLU A 295 -3.51 -13.56 -19.56
CA GLU A 295 -3.26 -13.86 -18.14
C GLU A 295 -4.47 -13.37 -17.33
N LYS A 296 -5.12 -14.27 -16.60
CA LYS A 296 -6.30 -13.95 -15.81
C LYS A 296 -5.85 -13.19 -14.56
N ARG A 297 -5.96 -11.86 -14.59
CA ARG A 297 -5.67 -10.97 -13.46
C ARG A 297 -6.78 -9.97 -13.19
N SER A 298 -6.88 -9.53 -11.94
CA SER A 298 -7.72 -8.41 -11.52
C SER A 298 -6.99 -7.08 -11.74
N TYR A 299 -7.75 -6.04 -12.03
CA TYR A 299 -7.30 -4.67 -12.24
C TYR A 299 -7.70 -3.76 -11.07
N HIS A 300 -7.85 -4.34 -9.87
CA HIS A 300 -8.13 -3.61 -8.64
C HIS A 300 -7.15 -2.45 -8.41
N ASP A 301 -5.86 -2.65 -8.64
CA ASP A 301 -4.85 -1.59 -8.47
C ASP A 301 -5.03 -0.43 -9.45
N VAL A 302 -5.44 -0.73 -10.68
CA VAL A 302 -5.74 0.31 -11.69
C VAL A 302 -6.96 1.11 -11.26
N LYS A 303 -8.01 0.43 -10.77
CA LYS A 303 -9.18 1.08 -10.17
C LYS A 303 -8.77 1.95 -8.98
N ALA A 304 -8.03 1.41 -8.01
CA ALA A 304 -7.62 2.12 -6.80
C ALA A 304 -6.81 3.38 -7.13
N LYS A 305 -5.86 3.29 -8.08
CA LYS A 305 -5.09 4.45 -8.55
C LYS A 305 -5.98 5.52 -9.19
N LEU A 306 -6.90 5.12 -10.06
CA LEU A 306 -7.80 6.07 -10.71
C LEU A 306 -8.71 6.79 -9.71
N LEU A 307 -9.26 6.05 -8.74
CA LEU A 307 -10.07 6.65 -7.68
C LEU A 307 -9.23 7.59 -6.80
N GLY A 308 -7.99 7.22 -6.48
CA GLY A 308 -7.05 8.10 -5.79
C GLY A 308 -6.79 9.41 -6.54
N ILE A 309 -6.61 9.36 -7.88
CA ILE A 309 -6.49 10.57 -8.71
C ILE A 309 -7.74 11.45 -8.60
N ILE A 310 -8.93 10.85 -8.70
CA ILE A 310 -10.19 11.58 -8.60
C ILE A 310 -10.30 12.26 -7.23
N GLU A 311 -9.98 11.55 -6.15
CA GLU A 311 -10.00 12.06 -4.78
C GLU A 311 -8.98 13.19 -4.55
N GLU A 312 -7.73 13.02 -4.98
CA GLU A 312 -6.69 14.06 -4.93
C GLU A 312 -7.13 15.33 -5.66
N MET A 313 -7.70 15.16 -6.85
CA MET A 313 -8.16 16.29 -7.66
C MET A 313 -9.39 16.99 -7.09
N GLN A 314 -10.26 16.25 -6.38
CA GLN A 314 -11.38 16.85 -5.64
C GLN A 314 -10.89 17.69 -4.46
N GLN A 315 -9.88 17.21 -3.72
CA GLN A 315 -9.31 17.96 -2.59
C GLN A 315 -8.64 19.28 -3.01
N MET A 316 -8.06 19.33 -4.21
CA MET A 316 -7.44 20.53 -4.75
C MET A 316 -8.44 21.63 -5.19
N ARG A 317 -9.72 21.30 -5.37
CA ARG A 317 -10.74 22.25 -5.84
C ARG A 317 -11.63 22.70 -4.69
N ILE A 318 -11.82 24.01 -4.55
CA ILE A 318 -12.78 24.66 -3.62
C ILE A 318 -14.26 24.45 -4.07
N GLN A 319 -14.53 23.42 -4.87
CA GLN A 319 -15.87 23.10 -5.38
C GLN A 319 -16.57 22.13 -4.41
N PRO A 320 -17.92 22.09 -4.39
CA PRO A 320 -18.65 21.06 -3.63
C PRO A 320 -18.16 19.67 -4.04
N SER A 321 -18.04 18.77 -3.06
CA SER A 321 -17.61 17.39 -3.25
C SER A 321 -18.37 16.74 -4.40
N LEU A 322 -17.68 16.43 -5.49
CA LEU A 322 -18.22 15.70 -6.62
C LEU A 322 -18.58 14.28 -6.17
N SER A 323 -19.87 14.03 -6.01
CA SER A 323 -20.37 12.71 -5.67
C SER A 323 -20.37 11.81 -6.90
N TYR A 324 -20.01 10.54 -6.72
CA TYR A 324 -20.01 9.55 -7.78
C TYR A 324 -20.38 8.16 -7.27
N GLU A 325 -20.93 7.34 -8.17
CA GLU A 325 -21.20 5.93 -7.94
C GLU A 325 -20.41 5.04 -8.91
N LEU A 326 -20.10 3.82 -8.45
CA LEU A 326 -19.40 2.83 -9.25
C LEU A 326 -20.39 1.85 -9.86
N LYS A 327 -20.32 1.72 -11.18
CA LYS A 327 -21.12 0.80 -11.99
C LYS A 327 -20.21 -0.08 -12.84
N LEU A 328 -20.74 -1.19 -13.35
CA LEU A 328 -20.04 -2.07 -14.29
C LEU A 328 -20.87 -2.26 -15.56
N LYS A 329 -20.19 -2.32 -16.71
CA LYS A 329 -20.74 -2.80 -17.98
C LYS A 329 -19.99 -4.05 -18.44
N CYS A 330 -20.61 -4.81 -19.34
CA CYS A 330 -19.99 -5.98 -19.93
C CYS A 330 -18.80 -5.63 -20.84
N LYS A 331 -18.05 -6.66 -21.26
CA LYS A 331 -16.87 -6.50 -22.13
C LYS A 331 -17.19 -5.96 -23.53
N TYR A 332 -18.44 -6.12 -24.00
CA TYR A 332 -18.92 -5.65 -25.30
C TYR A 332 -19.51 -4.23 -25.27
N THR A 333 -18.95 -3.38 -24.40
CA THR A 333 -19.36 -1.99 -24.20
C THR A 333 -19.17 -1.12 -25.46
N ASP A 334 -20.21 -0.38 -25.83
CA ASP A 334 -20.11 0.86 -26.61
C ASP A 334 -19.93 2.05 -25.67
N TYR A 335 -18.88 2.83 -25.89
CA TYR A 335 -18.52 3.96 -25.04
C TYR A 335 -19.34 5.21 -25.34
N GLU A 336 -20.12 5.20 -26.42
CA GLU A 336 -21.08 6.26 -26.75
C GLU A 336 -22.51 5.91 -26.27
N CYS A 337 -22.66 4.86 -25.44
CA CYS A 337 -23.91 4.40 -24.86
C CYS A 337 -23.75 4.08 -23.37
N LEU A 338 -24.77 4.37 -22.55
CA LEU A 338 -24.77 4.10 -21.11
C LEU A 338 -25.64 2.90 -20.72
N ASP A 339 -26.29 2.25 -21.69
CA ASP A 339 -27.12 1.06 -21.44
C ASP A 339 -26.27 -0.11 -20.92
N GLY A 340 -26.89 -0.98 -20.11
CA GLY A 340 -26.21 -2.13 -19.52
C GLY A 340 -25.28 -1.81 -18.34
N MET A 341 -25.23 -0.57 -17.87
CA MET A 341 -24.59 -0.22 -16.60
C MET A 341 -25.38 -0.80 -15.41
N VAL A 342 -24.69 -1.51 -14.54
CA VAL A 342 -25.27 -2.09 -13.32
C VAL A 342 -24.48 -1.64 -12.11
N ASP A 343 -25.18 -1.24 -11.04
CA ASP A 343 -24.57 -0.81 -9.79
C ASP A 343 -23.65 -1.87 -9.20
N LEU A 344 -22.43 -1.46 -8.87
CA LEU A 344 -21.43 -2.37 -8.28
C LEU A 344 -21.92 -2.97 -6.96
N LYS A 345 -22.72 -2.23 -6.19
CA LYS A 345 -23.33 -2.66 -4.92
C LYS A 345 -24.37 -3.77 -5.11
N VAL A 346 -25.00 -3.84 -6.28
CA VAL A 346 -26.08 -4.79 -6.60
C VAL A 346 -25.52 -6.10 -7.14
N ILE A 347 -24.38 -6.05 -7.83
CA ILE A 347 -23.74 -7.22 -8.42
C ILE A 347 -23.22 -8.13 -7.30
N LYS A 348 -23.75 -9.35 -7.25
CA LYS A 348 -23.25 -10.43 -6.39
C LYS A 348 -22.50 -11.44 -7.26
N PRO A 349 -21.38 -12.01 -6.79
CA PRO A 349 -20.71 -13.10 -7.50
C PRO A 349 -21.67 -14.26 -7.79
N GLN A 350 -21.43 -15.00 -8.88
CA GLN A 350 -22.15 -16.24 -9.23
C GLN A 350 -23.64 -16.05 -9.55
N LYS A 351 -24.02 -14.90 -10.09
CA LYS A 351 -25.38 -14.64 -10.56
C LYS A 351 -25.39 -14.31 -12.04
N GLU A 352 -26.42 -14.77 -12.71
CA GLU A 352 -26.71 -14.32 -14.07
C GLU A 352 -27.35 -12.93 -14.04
N TYR A 353 -26.97 -12.07 -14.96
CA TYR A 353 -27.65 -10.80 -15.19
C TYR A 353 -27.79 -10.53 -16.68
N PHE A 354 -28.89 -9.90 -17.06
CA PHE A 354 -29.19 -9.57 -18.45
C PHE A 354 -28.55 -8.24 -18.83
N CYS A 355 -27.79 -8.22 -19.93
CA CYS A 355 -27.22 -7.00 -20.49
C CYS A 355 -28.14 -6.44 -21.57
N GLU A 356 -28.75 -5.30 -21.30
CA GLU A 356 -29.67 -4.62 -22.23
C GLU A 356 -28.97 -4.10 -23.48
N GLU A 357 -27.67 -3.78 -23.39
CA GLU A 357 -26.88 -3.20 -24.49
C GLU A 357 -26.81 -4.12 -25.73
N HIS A 358 -26.74 -5.44 -25.54
CA HIS A 358 -26.67 -6.41 -26.64
C HIS A 358 -27.60 -7.62 -26.44
N GLY A 359 -28.54 -7.53 -25.50
CA GLY A 359 -29.57 -8.53 -25.26
C GLY A 359 -29.10 -9.93 -24.86
N ASN A 360 -27.94 -10.08 -24.20
CA ASN A 360 -27.47 -11.39 -23.72
C ASN A 360 -27.27 -11.40 -22.21
N THR A 361 -27.42 -12.59 -21.60
CA THR A 361 -27.14 -12.83 -20.19
C THR A 361 -25.66 -13.12 -19.98
N HIS A 362 -25.05 -12.49 -18.98
CA HIS A 362 -23.66 -12.78 -18.56
C HIS A 362 -23.62 -13.37 -17.16
N ASN A 363 -22.55 -14.10 -16.87
CA ASN A 363 -22.18 -14.46 -15.51
C ASN A 363 -21.54 -13.24 -14.81
N SER A 364 -22.07 -12.86 -13.66
CA SER A 364 -21.57 -11.73 -12.88
C SER A 364 -20.12 -11.88 -12.43
N GLU A 365 -19.60 -13.12 -12.29
CA GLU A 365 -18.18 -13.34 -11.98
C GLU A 365 -17.27 -12.80 -13.08
N GLU A 366 -17.65 -12.86 -14.36
CA GLU A 366 -16.81 -12.41 -15.48
C GLU A 366 -16.55 -10.90 -15.45
N ILE A 367 -17.43 -10.14 -14.79
CA ILE A 367 -17.42 -8.68 -14.82
C ILE A 367 -17.00 -8.13 -13.46
N TYR A 368 -17.42 -8.81 -12.40
CA TYR A 368 -16.99 -8.51 -11.04
C TYR A 368 -15.50 -8.80 -10.85
N PHE A 369 -14.99 -9.91 -11.39
CA PHE A 369 -13.61 -10.35 -11.16
C PHE A 369 -12.56 -9.35 -11.69
N ASP A 370 -12.81 -8.72 -12.84
CA ASP A 370 -11.84 -7.80 -13.45
C ASP A 370 -11.53 -6.58 -12.56
N TRP A 371 -12.47 -6.09 -11.75
CA TRP A 371 -12.33 -4.82 -11.03
C TRP A 371 -12.44 -4.93 -9.52
N VAL A 372 -13.14 -5.96 -9.04
CA VAL A 372 -13.43 -6.18 -7.61
C VAL A 372 -12.97 -7.54 -7.15
N GLY A 373 -12.66 -8.45 -8.09
CA GLY A 373 -12.01 -9.71 -7.75
C GLY A 373 -10.79 -9.43 -6.91
N GLU A 374 -10.88 -9.76 -5.62
CA GLU A 374 -9.72 -10.00 -4.81
C GLU A 374 -9.03 -11.19 -5.47
N ILE A 375 -8.06 -10.92 -6.34
CA ILE A 375 -6.85 -11.69 -6.15
C ILE A 375 -6.42 -11.23 -4.77
N GLU A 376 -6.22 -12.16 -3.85
CA GLU A 376 -5.45 -11.91 -2.65
C GLU A 376 -4.01 -11.47 -3.03
N GLN A 377 -3.80 -10.47 -3.89
CA GLN A 377 -2.60 -9.66 -3.83
C GLN A 377 -2.73 -8.86 -2.54
N LYS A 378 -2.51 -9.56 -1.43
CA LYS A 378 -2.09 -8.97 -0.17
C LYS A 378 -1.02 -7.97 -0.56
N ILE A 379 -1.33 -6.67 -0.43
CA ILE A 379 -0.31 -5.63 -0.54
C ILE A 379 0.69 -5.97 0.54
N PHE A 380 1.78 -6.60 0.12
CA PHE A 380 2.79 -7.04 1.07
C PHE A 380 3.39 -5.80 1.67
N SER A 381 3.46 -5.76 3.00
CA SER A 381 4.29 -4.75 3.63
C SER A 381 5.72 -4.92 3.11
N ARG A 382 6.49 -3.84 3.10
CA ARG A 382 7.90 -3.88 2.66
C ARG A 382 8.69 -4.95 3.42
N GLU A 383 8.34 -5.18 4.68
CA GLU A 383 8.90 -6.21 5.54
C GLU A 383 8.52 -7.63 5.12
N GLN A 384 7.32 -7.86 4.58
CA GLN A 384 6.90 -9.14 4.02
C GLN A 384 7.61 -9.45 2.70
N ILE A 385 7.87 -8.41 1.89
CA ILE A 385 8.69 -8.52 0.67
C ILE A 385 10.12 -8.92 1.05
N ASN A 386 10.71 -8.24 2.05
CA ASN A 386 12.05 -8.55 2.54
C ASN A 386 12.17 -9.97 3.10
N ALA A 387 11.17 -10.42 3.88
CA ALA A 387 11.12 -11.78 4.41
C ALA A 387 11.10 -12.81 3.28
N THR A 388 10.31 -12.57 2.23
CA THR A 388 10.21 -13.47 1.06
C THR A 388 11.51 -13.53 0.29
N ARG A 389 12.13 -12.38 0.00
CA ARG A 389 13.44 -12.30 -0.66
C ARG A 389 14.51 -13.05 0.13
N MET A 390 14.53 -12.85 1.45
CA MET A 390 15.49 -13.54 2.32
C MET A 390 15.25 -15.06 2.34
N ALA A 391 13.99 -15.50 2.34
CA ALA A 391 13.64 -16.92 2.24
C ALA A 391 14.14 -17.54 0.93
N ILE A 392 13.97 -16.86 -0.21
CA ILE A 392 14.52 -17.33 -1.51
C ILE A 392 16.05 -17.48 -1.43
N ILE A 393 16.74 -16.46 -0.90
CA ILE A 393 18.21 -16.47 -0.79
C ILE A 393 18.68 -17.65 0.06
N ILE A 394 18.03 -17.93 1.18
CA ILE A 394 18.45 -18.99 2.10
C ILE A 394 18.03 -20.37 1.59
N LEU A 395 16.78 -20.53 1.17
CA LEU A 395 16.21 -21.84 0.83
C LEU A 395 16.63 -22.34 -0.55
N GLU A 396 16.93 -21.43 -1.48
CA GLU A 396 17.31 -21.83 -2.84
C GLU A 396 18.79 -21.60 -3.09
N ILE A 397 19.26 -20.36 -2.95
CA ILE A 397 20.62 -20.00 -3.38
C ILE A 397 21.65 -20.58 -2.42
N LEU A 398 21.50 -20.35 -1.11
CA LEU A 398 22.43 -20.86 -0.11
C LEU A 398 22.37 -22.39 -0.02
N THR A 399 21.18 -22.99 -0.04
CA THR A 399 21.03 -24.45 -0.13
C THR A 399 21.76 -25.01 -1.35
N SER A 400 21.65 -24.35 -2.52
CA SER A 400 22.38 -24.77 -3.72
C SER A 400 23.88 -24.68 -3.54
N ALA A 401 24.38 -23.55 -3.03
CA ALA A 401 25.79 -23.32 -2.82
C ALA A 401 26.42 -24.33 -1.84
N LEU A 402 25.68 -24.71 -0.79
CA LEU A 402 26.12 -25.73 0.16
C LEU A 402 26.07 -27.14 -0.44
N TYR A 403 25.03 -27.46 -1.21
CA TYR A 403 24.96 -28.75 -1.88
C TYR A 403 26.11 -28.95 -2.87
N ASP A 404 26.42 -27.93 -3.66
CA ASP A 404 27.54 -27.94 -4.59
C ASP A 404 28.90 -28.07 -3.89
N LEU A 405 29.04 -27.48 -2.70
CA LEU A 405 30.21 -27.65 -1.83
C LEU A 405 30.40 -29.12 -1.45
N PHE A 406 29.34 -29.78 -0.99
CA PHE A 406 29.41 -31.18 -0.61
C PHE A 406 29.69 -32.14 -1.78
N ILE A 407 29.14 -31.85 -2.96
CA ILE A 407 29.46 -32.64 -4.16
C ILE A 407 30.94 -32.51 -4.51
N SER A 408 31.49 -31.30 -4.39
CA SER A 408 32.89 -31.03 -4.70
C SER A 408 33.85 -31.68 -3.70
N ASP A 409 33.52 -31.69 -2.41
CA ASP A 409 34.40 -32.19 -1.34
C ASP A 409 34.35 -33.71 -1.15
N PHE A 410 33.21 -34.35 -1.40
CA PHE A 410 32.98 -35.76 -1.05
C PHE A 410 32.71 -36.68 -2.26
N CYS A 411 32.91 -36.20 -3.48
CA CYS A 411 32.62 -36.92 -4.72
C CYS A 411 31.19 -37.53 -4.76
N GLY A 412 30.23 -36.94 -4.03
CA GLY A 412 28.83 -37.37 -3.99
C GLY A 412 28.49 -38.63 -3.17
N PHE A 413 29.46 -39.35 -2.56
CA PHE A 413 29.19 -40.66 -1.95
C PHE A 413 28.51 -40.62 -0.56
N SER A 414 28.48 -39.47 0.11
CA SER A 414 27.99 -39.36 1.50
C SER A 414 26.86 -38.33 1.70
N VAL A 415 26.32 -37.76 0.61
CA VAL A 415 25.29 -36.71 0.66
C VAL A 415 24.02 -37.24 0.00
N LYS A 416 22.87 -36.98 0.62
CA LYS A 416 21.57 -37.40 0.10
C LYS A 416 21.31 -36.83 -1.31
N PRO A 417 20.37 -37.43 -2.07
CA PRO A 417 19.83 -36.81 -3.28
C PRO A 417 19.39 -35.37 -3.05
N ARG A 418 19.50 -34.51 -4.08
CA ARG A 418 19.27 -33.07 -3.95
C ARG A 418 17.87 -32.72 -3.45
N ASP A 419 16.87 -33.45 -3.92
CA ASP A 419 15.46 -33.36 -3.56
C ASP A 419 15.18 -33.73 -2.10
N GLU A 420 16.10 -34.44 -1.45
CA GLU A 420 16.05 -34.77 -0.02
C GLU A 420 16.92 -33.84 0.85
N CYS A 421 17.62 -32.88 0.25
CA CYS A 421 18.52 -31.96 0.95
C CYS A 421 17.86 -30.60 1.17
N ASP A 422 17.43 -30.34 2.40
CA ASP A 422 17.05 -29.00 2.83
C ASP A 422 18.24 -28.22 3.43
N ILE A 423 18.03 -26.93 3.69
CA ILE A 423 19.05 -26.06 4.27
C ILE A 423 19.48 -26.51 5.68
N THR A 424 18.58 -27.18 6.41
CA THR A 424 18.81 -27.63 7.79
C THR A 424 19.76 -28.83 7.81
N TYR A 425 19.52 -29.81 6.95
CA TYR A 425 20.36 -30.97 6.71
C TYR A 425 21.76 -30.54 6.26
N LEU A 426 21.85 -29.71 5.22
CA LEU A 426 23.16 -29.30 4.68
C LEU A 426 23.97 -28.48 5.69
N TYR A 427 23.32 -27.61 6.48
CA TYR A 427 23.98 -26.92 7.57
C TYR A 427 24.51 -27.90 8.65
N ALA A 428 23.71 -28.89 9.05
CA ALA A 428 24.12 -29.88 10.06
C ALA A 428 25.34 -30.67 9.58
N GLN A 429 25.30 -31.17 8.33
CA GLN A 429 26.45 -31.84 7.72
C GLN A 429 27.69 -30.94 7.66
N LEU A 430 27.50 -29.64 7.39
CA LEU A 430 28.62 -28.70 7.27
C LEU A 430 29.26 -28.48 8.64
N ARG A 431 28.44 -28.33 9.67
CA ARG A 431 28.91 -28.18 11.05
C ARG A 431 29.64 -29.44 11.54
N ARG A 432 29.10 -30.63 11.27
CA ARG A 432 29.68 -31.92 11.67
C ARG A 432 31.05 -32.17 11.05
N ASN A 433 31.19 -31.87 9.76
CA ASN A 433 32.41 -32.17 9.01
C ASN A 433 33.48 -31.07 9.14
N ASN A 434 33.10 -29.89 9.63
CA ASN A 434 34.02 -28.78 9.79
C ASN A 434 34.95 -28.94 11.00
N LYS A 435 36.26 -28.85 10.74
CA LYS A 435 37.31 -28.91 11.77
C LYS A 435 37.79 -27.52 12.23
N HIS A 436 37.31 -26.44 11.62
CA HIS A 436 37.76 -25.08 11.90
C HIS A 436 36.86 -24.38 12.91
N ILE A 437 37.41 -24.06 14.08
CA ILE A 437 36.68 -23.34 15.13
C ILE A 437 36.47 -21.88 14.69
N PRO A 438 35.26 -21.29 14.87
CA PRO A 438 35.03 -19.87 14.63
C PRO A 438 35.93 -19.01 15.52
N GLY A 439 36.28 -17.80 15.08
CA GLY A 439 37.18 -16.91 15.81
C GLY A 439 36.69 -16.53 17.21
N HIS A 440 35.38 -16.61 17.45
CA HIS A 440 34.73 -16.28 18.72
C HIS A 440 33.98 -17.47 19.34
N GLY A 441 34.33 -18.70 18.94
CA GLY A 441 33.63 -19.90 19.42
C GLY A 441 32.26 -20.11 18.78
N TRP A 442 31.63 -21.22 19.14
CA TRP A 442 30.33 -21.63 18.61
C TRP A 442 29.18 -20.95 19.37
N GLY A 443 28.07 -20.62 18.70
CA GLY A 443 26.90 -20.06 19.39
C GLY A 443 26.98 -18.57 19.70
N CYS A 444 27.97 -17.86 19.17
CA CYS A 444 28.16 -16.44 19.37
C CYS A 444 27.00 -15.57 18.79
N LYS A 445 26.87 -14.33 19.26
CA LYS A 445 25.86 -13.37 18.78
C LYS A 445 26.34 -12.67 17.51
N TRP A 446 25.41 -12.04 16.79
CA TRP A 446 25.72 -11.22 15.62
C TRP A 446 26.81 -10.17 15.87
N SER A 447 26.83 -9.56 17.07
CA SER A 447 27.83 -8.58 17.49
C SER A 447 29.24 -9.14 17.60
N ASP A 448 29.36 -10.45 17.77
CA ASP A 448 30.60 -11.12 18.16
C ASP A 448 31.32 -11.68 16.93
N ILE A 449 30.72 -11.61 15.74
CA ILE A 449 31.32 -12.07 14.48
C ILE A 449 31.59 -10.85 13.59
N PRO A 450 32.65 -10.06 13.87
CA PRO A 450 32.97 -8.89 13.07
C PRO A 450 33.19 -9.25 11.59
N ASN A 451 32.99 -8.24 10.74
CA ASN A 451 33.10 -8.39 9.29
C ASN A 451 34.55 -8.52 8.78
N TYR A 452 35.53 -8.56 9.68
CA TYR A 452 36.98 -8.62 9.41
C TYR A 452 37.60 -9.81 10.17
N HIS A 453 38.45 -10.58 9.48
CA HIS A 453 38.94 -11.93 9.83
C HIS A 453 37.87 -13.03 9.74
N MET A 454 37.90 -13.80 8.64
CA MET A 454 36.84 -14.74 8.26
C MET A 454 37.40 -16.16 8.14
N LEU A 455 37.30 -16.93 9.23
CA LEU A 455 37.53 -18.37 9.21
C LEU A 455 36.32 -19.10 8.63
N ILE A 456 36.53 -20.33 8.16
CA ILE A 456 35.43 -21.21 7.68
C ILE A 456 34.37 -21.40 8.79
N GLY A 457 34.81 -21.54 10.05
CA GLY A 457 33.91 -21.60 11.21
C GLY A 457 33.01 -20.37 11.36
N ASP A 458 33.51 -19.17 11.05
CA ASP A 458 32.71 -17.93 11.15
C ASP A 458 31.60 -17.88 10.10
N ASP A 459 31.81 -18.50 8.93
CA ASP A 459 30.77 -18.60 7.89
C ASP A 459 29.67 -19.59 8.27
N ILE A 460 30.03 -20.68 8.93
CA ILE A 460 29.06 -21.63 9.47
C ILE A 460 28.19 -20.91 10.52
N GLU A 461 28.78 -20.08 11.37
CA GLU A 461 28.02 -19.30 12.34
C GLU A 461 27.14 -18.21 11.69
N ARG A 462 27.61 -17.55 10.62
CA ARG A 462 26.77 -16.62 9.83
C ARG A 462 25.57 -17.31 9.19
N ILE A 463 25.75 -18.52 8.65
CA ILE A 463 24.66 -19.35 8.10
C ILE A 463 23.68 -19.73 9.22
N ARG A 464 24.18 -20.16 10.38
CA ARG A 464 23.35 -20.49 11.56
C ARG A 464 22.48 -19.30 11.95
N LEU A 465 23.09 -18.13 12.09
CA LEU A 465 22.40 -16.94 12.55
C LEU A 465 21.36 -16.46 11.53
N ALA A 466 21.65 -16.49 10.22
CA ALA A 466 20.68 -16.15 9.17
C ALA A 466 19.46 -17.11 9.18
N ARG A 467 19.72 -18.42 9.29
CA ARG A 467 18.67 -19.45 9.45
C ARG A 467 17.81 -19.22 10.69
N ASN A 468 18.43 -18.88 11.82
CA ASN A 468 17.73 -18.62 13.08
C ASN A 468 16.83 -17.37 13.02
N VAL A 469 17.22 -16.33 12.28
CA VAL A 469 16.36 -15.17 12.06
C VAL A 469 15.10 -15.58 11.31
N MET A 470 15.23 -16.37 10.23
CA MET A 470 14.08 -16.87 9.47
C MET A 470 13.15 -17.76 10.28
N ALA A 471 13.71 -18.63 11.13
CA ALA A 471 12.93 -19.51 12.00
C ALA A 471 12.06 -18.74 13.01
N ARG A 472 12.48 -17.53 13.42
CA ARG A 472 11.82 -16.72 14.46
C ARG A 472 10.95 -15.58 13.93
N LEU A 473 10.79 -15.44 12.61
CA LEU A 473 9.94 -14.39 12.06
C LEU A 473 8.50 -14.51 12.58
N THR A 474 7.99 -13.40 13.12
CA THR A 474 6.58 -13.28 13.47
C THR A 474 5.83 -12.70 12.27
N LYS A 475 4.66 -13.27 11.94
CA LYS A 475 3.83 -12.87 10.77
C LYS A 475 4.58 -12.82 9.41
N PHE A 476 5.68 -13.58 9.29
CA PHE A 476 6.55 -13.60 8.10
C PHE A 476 6.99 -12.20 7.64
N SER A 477 7.50 -11.41 8.59
CA SER A 477 7.89 -10.01 8.40
C SER A 477 9.34 -9.79 8.84
N LEU A 478 10.14 -9.11 8.01
CA LEU A 478 11.55 -8.80 8.27
C LEU A 478 11.85 -7.32 7.99
N ASP A 479 12.28 -6.58 9.01
CA ASP A 479 12.56 -5.14 8.88
C ASP A 479 13.73 -4.85 7.94
N ASP A 480 13.74 -3.64 7.37
CA ASP A 480 14.74 -3.19 6.39
C ASP A 480 16.18 -3.30 6.93
N ASN A 481 16.43 -2.86 8.16
CA ASN A 481 17.78 -2.87 8.73
C ASN A 481 18.32 -4.29 8.85
N LYS A 482 17.50 -5.20 9.39
CA LYS A 482 17.87 -6.61 9.52
C LYS A 482 18.01 -7.30 8.17
N TYR A 483 17.15 -6.96 7.21
CA TYR A 483 17.23 -7.47 5.84
C TYR A 483 18.56 -7.08 5.16
N TYR A 484 18.92 -5.80 5.17
CA TYR A 484 20.16 -5.34 4.52
C TYR A 484 21.41 -5.87 5.22
N GLU A 485 21.40 -5.99 6.54
CA GLU A 485 22.47 -6.62 7.32
C GLU A 485 22.69 -8.07 6.87
N LEU A 486 21.62 -8.88 6.84
CA LEU A 486 21.66 -10.27 6.37
C LEU A 486 22.13 -10.38 4.92
N CYS A 487 21.65 -9.49 4.04
CA CYS A 487 22.08 -9.47 2.65
C CYS A 487 23.59 -9.22 2.51
N GLY A 488 24.15 -8.27 3.26
CA GLY A 488 25.59 -7.97 3.21
C GLY A 488 26.44 -9.17 3.64
N ILE A 489 25.98 -9.89 4.66
CA ILE A 489 26.67 -11.05 5.22
C ILE A 489 26.59 -12.24 4.26
N LEU A 490 25.38 -12.58 3.81
CA LEU A 490 25.17 -13.73 2.91
C LEU A 490 25.84 -13.50 1.56
N ALA A 491 25.88 -12.27 1.03
CA ALA A 491 26.61 -11.97 -0.20
C ALA A 491 28.09 -12.35 -0.10
N LYS A 492 28.74 -12.11 1.05
CA LYS A 492 30.14 -12.49 1.28
C LYS A 492 30.31 -14.01 1.40
N VAL A 493 29.41 -14.69 2.11
CA VAL A 493 29.43 -16.15 2.24
C VAL A 493 29.26 -16.80 0.86
N LEU A 494 28.26 -16.37 0.10
CA LEU A 494 27.99 -16.85 -1.26
C LEU A 494 29.17 -16.58 -2.20
N TYR A 495 29.81 -15.40 -2.11
CA TYR A 495 30.99 -15.10 -2.93
C TYR A 495 32.14 -16.07 -2.66
N ARG A 496 32.40 -16.43 -1.40
CA ARG A 496 33.44 -17.44 -1.08
C ARG A 496 33.06 -18.84 -1.53
N LEU A 497 31.80 -19.24 -1.35
CA LEU A 497 31.29 -20.52 -1.87
C LEU A 497 31.33 -20.57 -3.40
N GLU A 498 31.11 -19.44 -4.08
CA GLU A 498 31.22 -19.31 -5.53
C GLU A 498 32.67 -19.52 -6.00
N ILE A 499 33.64 -18.88 -5.33
CA ILE A 499 35.07 -19.10 -5.60
C ILE A 499 35.46 -20.56 -5.37
N TYR A 500 35.00 -21.15 -4.26
CA TYR A 500 35.34 -22.51 -3.87
C TYR A 500 34.77 -23.56 -4.84
N ASN A 501 33.48 -23.45 -5.16
CA ASN A 501 32.78 -24.40 -6.03
C ASN A 501 33.19 -24.32 -7.50
N GLY A 502 34.02 -23.33 -7.88
CA GLY A 502 34.63 -23.25 -9.19
C GLY A 502 33.82 -22.51 -10.26
N LYS A 503 34.38 -22.45 -11.47
CA LYS A 503 33.89 -21.60 -12.58
C LYS A 503 32.49 -22.04 -13.06
N GLY A 504 31.60 -21.06 -13.21
CA GLY A 504 30.23 -21.25 -13.74
C GLY A 504 29.13 -21.18 -12.68
N LYS A 505 29.49 -21.13 -11.39
CA LYS A 505 28.55 -20.82 -10.30
C LYS A 505 28.42 -19.30 -10.17
N LEU A 506 27.18 -18.80 -10.04
CA LEU A 506 26.85 -17.36 -10.03
C LEU A 506 25.87 -17.03 -8.90
N TYR A 507 26.14 -17.53 -7.69
CA TYR A 507 25.25 -17.37 -6.53
C TYR A 507 25.09 -15.90 -6.13
N THR A 508 26.15 -15.11 -6.27
CA THR A 508 26.11 -13.68 -5.94
C THR A 508 25.23 -12.89 -6.93
N ASP A 509 25.24 -13.26 -8.21
CA ASP A 509 24.37 -12.64 -9.22
C ASP A 509 22.93 -13.13 -9.11
N GLN A 510 22.70 -14.40 -8.79
CA GLN A 510 21.38 -14.92 -8.43
C GLN A 510 20.77 -14.12 -7.27
N MET A 511 21.56 -13.85 -6.23
CA MET A 511 21.12 -13.04 -5.09
C MET A 511 20.80 -11.59 -5.49
N LYS A 512 21.60 -10.98 -6.37
CA LYS A 512 21.29 -9.63 -6.90
C LYS A 512 19.98 -9.62 -7.69
N ASN A 513 19.68 -10.67 -8.45
CA ASN A 513 18.43 -10.79 -9.21
C ASN A 513 17.22 -10.89 -8.26
N VAL A 514 17.29 -11.70 -7.20
CA VAL A 514 16.22 -11.79 -6.19
C VAL A 514 15.93 -10.44 -5.54
N LYS A 515 16.95 -9.61 -5.30
CA LYS A 515 16.76 -8.25 -4.75
C LYS A 515 15.99 -7.32 -5.68
N LYS A 516 16.06 -7.54 -7.00
CA LYS A 516 15.39 -6.74 -8.04
C LYS A 516 14.05 -7.33 -8.47
N GLN A 517 13.82 -8.61 -8.17
CA GLN A 517 12.61 -9.33 -8.55
C GLN A 517 11.38 -8.76 -7.82
N GLU A 518 10.28 -8.69 -8.56
CA GLU A 518 8.94 -8.45 -8.04
C GLU A 518 8.41 -9.72 -7.37
N ILE A 519 7.91 -9.60 -6.13
CA ILE A 519 7.42 -10.74 -5.35
C ILE A 519 5.93 -10.93 -5.61
N LYS A 520 5.56 -12.10 -6.14
CA LYS A 520 4.15 -12.47 -6.37
C LYS A 520 3.55 -13.14 -5.13
N LEU A 521 2.22 -13.16 -5.03
CA LEU A 521 1.50 -13.84 -3.94
C LEU A 521 1.92 -15.31 -3.80
N ILE A 522 2.02 -16.01 -4.93
CA ILE A 522 2.39 -17.42 -4.96
C ILE A 522 3.79 -17.65 -4.39
N ASP A 523 4.73 -16.72 -4.61
CA ASP A 523 6.07 -16.79 -4.02
C ASP A 523 5.97 -16.68 -2.50
N TRP A 524 5.27 -15.65 -1.99
CA TRP A 524 5.09 -15.45 -0.55
C TRP A 524 4.45 -16.67 0.12
N GLN A 525 3.34 -17.20 -0.42
CA GLN A 525 2.66 -18.39 0.12
C GLN A 525 3.57 -19.63 0.13
N ASN A 526 4.31 -19.85 -0.96
CA ASN A 526 5.23 -20.97 -1.07
C ASN A 526 6.37 -20.86 -0.04
N TYR A 527 6.99 -19.69 0.09
CA TYR A 527 8.12 -19.50 1.00
C TYR A 527 7.70 -19.39 2.47
N GLU A 528 6.55 -18.81 2.78
CA GLU A 528 5.99 -18.85 4.13
C GLU A 528 5.74 -20.30 4.57
N LYS A 529 5.16 -21.10 3.67
CA LYS A 529 4.94 -22.54 3.91
C LYS A 529 6.26 -23.28 4.07
N LYS A 530 7.23 -23.11 3.15
CA LYS A 530 8.55 -23.76 3.21
C LYS A 530 9.31 -23.39 4.49
N ILE A 531 9.35 -22.12 4.87
CA ILE A 531 9.99 -21.70 6.12
C ILE A 531 9.27 -22.33 7.33
N THR A 532 7.94 -22.43 7.29
CA THR A 532 7.17 -23.06 8.37
C THR A 532 7.37 -24.58 8.42
N SER A 533 7.69 -25.23 7.30
CA SER A 533 7.91 -26.68 7.23
C SER A 533 9.38 -27.12 7.37
N GLU A 534 10.35 -26.28 7.01
CA GLU A 534 11.79 -26.64 7.02
C GLU A 534 12.53 -26.16 8.28
N PHE A 535 11.94 -25.23 9.03
CA PHE A 535 12.52 -24.71 10.27
C PHE A 535 11.72 -25.17 11.48
N PRO A 536 12.34 -25.89 12.42
CA PRO A 536 11.65 -26.33 13.62
C PRO A 536 11.22 -25.16 14.49
N ARG A 537 9.95 -25.18 14.92
CA ARG A 537 9.34 -24.20 15.82
C ARG A 537 8.65 -24.91 16.96
N LEU A 538 8.81 -24.35 18.16
CA LEU A 538 8.03 -24.71 19.33
C LEU A 538 6.92 -23.67 19.49
N LYS A 539 5.69 -24.14 19.67
CA LYS A 539 4.55 -23.29 20.01
C LYS A 539 4.06 -23.67 21.39
N MET A 540 3.82 -22.68 22.23
CA MET A 540 3.19 -22.84 23.53
C MET A 540 1.91 -22.03 23.59
N LYS A 541 0.92 -22.52 24.35
CA LYS A 541 -0.22 -21.69 24.74
C LYS A 541 0.23 -20.62 25.74
N PRO A 542 -0.33 -19.40 25.71
CA PRO A 542 0.01 -18.34 26.67
C PRO A 542 -0.53 -18.66 28.08
N SER A 543 0.26 -18.27 29.10
CA SER A 543 0.06 -18.25 30.57
C SER A 543 -1.17 -18.97 31.18
N PHE A 544 -0.94 -19.77 32.22
CA PHE A 544 -1.98 -20.42 33.02
C PHE A 544 -1.86 -20.08 34.52
N GLU A 545 -2.99 -19.91 35.19
CA GLU A 545 -3.09 -19.93 36.66
C GLU A 545 -3.38 -21.35 37.12
N VAL A 546 -2.60 -21.85 38.09
CA VAL A 546 -2.73 -23.22 38.61
C VAL A 546 -3.00 -23.17 40.11
N LYS A 547 -4.01 -23.90 40.57
CA LYS A 547 -4.30 -24.04 42.02
C LYS A 547 -3.31 -24.98 42.67
N VAL A 548 -2.86 -24.63 43.89
CA VAL A 548 -2.01 -25.50 44.71
C VAL A 548 -2.66 -26.90 44.87
N GLY A 549 -1.88 -27.95 44.58
CA GLY A 549 -2.29 -29.35 44.66
C GLY A 549 -2.94 -29.92 43.40
N CYS A 550 -3.21 -29.11 42.37
CA CYS A 550 -3.72 -29.60 41.09
C CYS A 550 -2.60 -29.96 40.11
N GLY A 551 -2.85 -30.90 39.20
CA GLY A 551 -1.98 -31.12 38.05
C GLY A 551 -2.21 -30.07 36.96
N CYS A 552 -1.17 -29.69 36.25
CA CYS A 552 -1.25 -28.83 35.07
C CYS A 552 -0.40 -29.37 33.92
N THR A 553 -0.76 -28.99 32.69
CA THR A 553 -0.01 -29.33 31.49
C THR A 553 0.47 -28.05 30.83
N LEU A 554 1.78 -27.87 30.75
CA LEU A 554 2.41 -26.84 29.94
C LEU A 554 2.43 -27.38 28.50
N GLU A 555 1.41 -27.00 27.74
CA GLU A 555 1.26 -27.46 26.36
C GLU A 555 2.34 -26.86 25.47
N CYS A 556 3.14 -27.73 24.86
CA CYS A 556 4.10 -27.41 23.83
C CYS A 556 3.89 -28.33 22.62
N GLU A 557 3.79 -27.69 21.45
CA GLU A 557 3.60 -28.32 20.14
C GLU A 557 4.85 -28.09 19.30
N ILE A 558 5.37 -29.19 18.71
CA ILE A 558 6.44 -29.14 17.71
C ILE A 558 5.79 -29.01 16.34
N ILE A 559 6.06 -27.92 15.63
CA ILE A 559 5.37 -27.61 14.36
C ILE A 559 6.03 -28.32 13.16
N VAL A 560 7.21 -28.93 13.31
CA VAL A 560 7.95 -29.65 12.25
C VAL A 560 8.65 -30.89 12.84
N PRO A 561 8.65 -32.06 12.17
CA PRO A 561 9.41 -33.22 12.64
C PRO A 561 10.90 -32.86 12.78
N LEU A 562 11.45 -33.11 13.98
CA LEU A 562 12.85 -32.89 14.26
C LEU A 562 13.70 -34.02 13.64
N PRO A 563 14.98 -33.78 13.33
CA PRO A 563 15.90 -34.84 12.91
C PRO A 563 15.90 -36.01 13.90
N ASP A 564 15.97 -37.24 13.40
CA ASP A 564 15.99 -38.47 14.21
C ASP A 564 17.09 -38.42 15.27
N GLY A 565 16.71 -38.61 16.53
CA GLY A 565 17.60 -38.54 17.70
C GLY A 565 17.60 -37.19 18.44
N SER A 566 16.81 -36.21 17.99
CA SER A 566 16.60 -34.95 18.71
C SER A 566 15.89 -35.19 20.06
N LYS A 567 16.28 -34.47 21.11
CA LYS A 567 15.65 -34.52 22.44
C LYS A 567 14.91 -33.22 22.74
N VAL A 568 13.74 -33.33 23.34
CA VAL A 568 12.99 -32.20 23.90
C VAL A 568 13.24 -32.17 25.40
N TYR A 569 13.50 -30.99 25.97
CA TYR A 569 13.70 -30.84 27.41
C TYR A 569 13.13 -29.52 27.90
N TRP A 570 12.80 -29.47 29.19
CA TRP A 570 12.25 -28.27 29.83
C TRP A 570 13.23 -27.71 30.84
N ILE A 571 13.34 -26.38 30.85
CA ILE A 571 14.09 -25.63 31.86
C ILE A 571 13.13 -24.78 32.66
N LYS A 572 13.33 -24.76 33.97
CA LYS A 572 12.76 -23.75 34.85
C LYS A 572 13.83 -22.72 35.18
N GLU A 573 13.53 -21.45 34.94
CA GLU A 573 14.42 -20.34 35.27
C GLU A 573 14.12 -19.88 36.71
N GLU A 574 15.01 -20.22 37.65
CA GLU A 574 15.00 -19.67 39.01
C GLU A 574 16.13 -18.65 39.13
N ASN A 575 15.84 -17.36 39.31
CA ASN A 575 16.90 -16.34 39.35
C ASN A 575 18.04 -16.71 40.34
N PRO A 576 19.31 -16.86 39.92
CA PRO A 576 19.91 -16.70 38.58
C PRO A 576 20.42 -18.01 37.94
N LYS A 577 19.87 -19.17 38.29
CA LYS A 577 20.25 -20.49 37.77
C LYS A 577 19.14 -21.10 36.89
N GLU A 578 19.54 -21.54 35.70
CA GLU A 578 18.72 -22.40 34.85
C GLU A 578 18.83 -23.85 35.35
N GLU A 579 17.72 -24.48 35.73
CA GLU A 579 17.70 -25.90 36.09
C GLU A 579 16.93 -26.70 35.03
N GLU A 580 17.61 -27.64 34.37
CA GLU A 580 16.96 -28.64 33.51
C GLU A 580 16.10 -29.56 34.38
N LEU A 581 14.80 -29.61 34.10
CA LEU A 581 13.88 -30.42 34.87
C LEU A 581 14.12 -31.90 34.53
N THR A 582 14.54 -32.67 35.52
CA THR A 582 14.68 -34.13 35.37
C THR A 582 13.30 -34.76 35.23
N VAL A 583 12.96 -35.16 34.00
CA VAL A 583 11.75 -35.94 33.71
C VAL A 583 12.12 -37.43 33.76
N ASP A 584 12.03 -38.01 34.94
CA ASP A 584 12.29 -39.44 35.16
C ASP A 584 10.98 -40.24 35.06
N GLU A 585 10.82 -41.03 34.00
CA GLU A 585 9.66 -41.90 33.81
C GLU A 585 9.57 -43.05 34.82
N THR A 586 10.63 -43.30 35.59
CA THR A 586 10.75 -44.47 36.46
C THR A 586 10.82 -44.15 37.96
N THR A 587 11.09 -42.91 38.39
CA THR A 587 11.19 -42.61 39.84
C THR A 587 10.60 -41.28 40.35
N SER A 588 10.17 -40.34 39.49
CA SER A 588 9.59 -39.05 39.93
C SER A 588 8.13 -38.89 39.52
N ASN A 589 7.21 -38.89 40.50
CA ASN A 589 5.78 -38.64 40.26
C ASN A 589 5.44 -37.16 39.97
N LYS A 590 6.43 -36.26 39.88
CA LYS A 590 6.22 -34.81 39.81
C LYS A 590 6.09 -34.29 38.38
N TYR A 591 6.97 -34.71 37.47
CA TYR A 591 7.05 -34.21 36.10
C TYR A 591 6.94 -35.37 35.11
N LYS A 592 6.14 -35.21 34.04
CA LYS A 592 6.02 -36.22 32.96
C LYS A 592 5.89 -35.56 31.59
N GLY A 593 6.36 -36.23 30.54
CA GLY A 593 6.33 -35.74 29.17
C GLY A 593 7.72 -35.33 28.70
N SER A 594 7.87 -34.18 28.04
CA SER A 594 9.17 -33.71 27.57
C SER A 594 9.90 -34.72 26.66
N GLN A 595 9.16 -35.39 25.78
CA GLN A 595 9.69 -36.37 24.84
C GLN A 595 9.42 -35.93 23.40
N PHE A 596 10.09 -36.58 22.45
CA PHE A 596 9.96 -36.29 21.03
C PHE A 596 8.52 -36.45 20.53
N ASP A 597 7.83 -37.50 20.98
CA ASP A 597 6.43 -37.83 20.67
C ASP A 597 5.42 -37.10 21.58
N TYR A 598 5.89 -36.51 22.69
CA TYR A 598 5.07 -35.71 23.60
C TYR A 598 5.89 -34.55 24.23
N ALA A 599 5.98 -33.43 23.50
CA ALA A 599 6.82 -32.29 23.89
C ALA A 599 6.29 -31.50 25.11
N SER A 600 5.02 -31.68 25.47
CA SER A 600 4.38 -30.98 26.59
C SER A 600 4.89 -31.48 27.94
N LEU A 601 4.93 -30.60 28.95
CA LEU A 601 5.30 -30.94 30.33
C LEU A 601 4.05 -31.03 31.20
N ASN A 602 3.81 -32.18 31.80
CA ASN A 602 2.81 -32.36 32.84
C ASN A 602 3.48 -32.18 34.22
N ILE A 603 2.95 -31.28 35.04
CA ILE A 603 3.34 -31.08 36.43
C ILE A 603 2.20 -31.63 37.30
N TYR A 604 2.48 -32.65 38.10
CA TYR A 604 1.50 -33.23 39.03
C TYR A 604 1.63 -32.60 40.41
N CYS A 605 0.49 -32.29 41.04
CA CYS A 605 0.42 -31.68 42.37
C CYS A 605 1.27 -30.40 42.49
N ALA A 606 0.92 -29.36 41.73
CA ALA A 606 1.66 -28.10 41.71
C ALA A 606 1.74 -27.45 43.11
N THR A 607 2.94 -27.09 43.55
CA THR A 607 3.22 -26.39 44.81
C THR A 607 3.78 -25.00 44.51
N LYS A 608 3.80 -24.10 45.49
CA LYS A 608 4.36 -22.74 45.30
C LYS A 608 5.80 -22.74 44.78
N GLU A 609 6.56 -23.80 45.05
CA GLU A 609 7.90 -23.98 44.50
C GLU A 609 7.88 -24.09 42.99
N ASP A 610 6.83 -24.63 42.35
CA ASP A 610 6.74 -24.73 40.89
C ASP A 610 6.41 -23.38 40.21
N GLU A 611 6.15 -22.30 40.95
CA GLU A 611 5.90 -20.99 40.34
C GLU A 611 7.17 -20.49 39.63
N GLY A 612 7.04 -20.00 38.40
CA GLY A 612 8.20 -19.47 37.68
C GLY A 612 8.07 -19.42 36.16
N HIS A 613 9.21 -19.13 35.53
CA HIS A 613 9.34 -19.08 34.08
C HIS A 613 9.84 -20.42 33.56
N TYR A 614 9.04 -21.02 32.68
CA TYR A 614 9.37 -22.28 32.04
C TYR A 614 9.74 -22.04 30.58
N SER A 615 10.74 -22.76 30.09
CA SER A 615 11.09 -22.80 28.67
C SER A 615 11.24 -24.22 28.16
N CYS A 616 10.55 -24.52 27.06
CA CYS A 616 10.76 -25.76 26.30
C CYS A 616 11.90 -25.53 25.31
N ARG A 617 12.83 -26.50 25.21
CA ARG A 617 14.02 -26.44 24.35
C ARG A 617 14.19 -27.75 23.58
N ILE A 618 14.89 -27.68 22.45
CA ILE A 618 15.26 -28.84 21.61
C ILE A 618 16.78 -28.96 21.58
N ARG A 619 17.29 -30.19 21.74
CA ARG A 619 18.69 -30.60 21.56
C ARG A 619 18.78 -31.51 20.35
N TYR A 620 19.72 -31.28 19.44
CA TYR A 620 19.89 -32.10 18.23
C TYR A 620 20.83 -33.30 18.48
N PRO A 621 20.77 -34.38 17.66
CA PRO A 621 21.49 -35.63 17.90
C PRO A 621 23.02 -35.49 17.93
N GLU A 622 23.56 -34.43 17.32
CA GLU A 622 24.99 -34.20 17.15
C GLU A 622 25.60 -33.27 18.24
N GLU A 623 24.80 -32.92 19.26
CA GLU A 623 25.25 -32.20 20.45
C GLU A 623 25.58 -33.21 21.56
N SER A 624 26.86 -33.55 21.76
CA SER A 624 27.26 -34.26 22.96
C SER A 624 27.03 -33.35 24.17
N ALA A 625 26.63 -33.92 25.31
CA ALA A 625 26.46 -33.17 26.55
C ALA A 625 27.75 -32.43 27.00
N GLU A 626 28.91 -32.84 26.49
CA GLU A 626 30.22 -32.26 26.76
C GLU A 626 30.57 -31.04 25.90
N SER A 627 29.81 -30.74 24.83
CA SER A 627 30.01 -29.55 23.98
C SER A 627 28.99 -28.44 24.25
N MET A 628 28.36 -28.42 25.44
CA MET A 628 27.44 -27.35 25.83
C MET A 628 28.19 -26.03 25.96
N ASP A 629 28.32 -25.31 24.85
CA ASP A 629 28.43 -23.86 24.89
C ASP A 629 27.01 -23.32 25.15
N GLU A 630 26.79 -22.76 26.34
CA GLU A 630 25.51 -22.24 26.85
C GLU A 630 24.87 -21.16 25.92
N ASN A 631 25.57 -20.75 24.87
CA ASN A 631 25.14 -19.70 23.94
C ASN A 631 24.43 -20.22 22.67
N VAL A 632 24.38 -21.53 22.41
CA VAL A 632 23.66 -22.09 21.24
C VAL A 632 22.14 -22.07 21.48
N LYS A 633 21.49 -20.93 21.18
CA LYS A 633 20.04 -20.75 21.36
C LYS A 633 19.23 -21.24 20.15
N TRP A 634 18.72 -22.46 20.23
CA TRP A 634 17.71 -23.07 19.35
C TRP A 634 16.28 -22.52 19.63
N PRO A 635 15.20 -23.01 18.98
CA PRO A 635 13.85 -22.56 19.31
C PRO A 635 13.60 -22.77 20.81
N LYS A 636 13.31 -21.68 21.50
CA LYS A 636 12.86 -21.66 22.88
C LYS A 636 11.60 -20.82 22.93
N THR A 637 10.65 -21.28 23.71
CA THR A 637 9.40 -20.57 23.94
C THR A 637 9.19 -20.48 25.44
N TYR A 638 8.58 -19.38 25.86
CA TYR A 638 8.53 -18.96 27.24
C TYR A 638 7.10 -18.93 27.72
N LEU A 639 6.92 -19.36 28.97
CA LEU A 639 5.66 -19.18 29.66
C LEU A 639 5.91 -18.93 31.13
N HIS A 640 5.12 -18.02 31.67
CA HIS A 640 5.03 -17.78 33.11
C HIS A 640 3.84 -18.58 33.67
N MET A 641 4.11 -19.36 34.72
CA MET A 641 3.07 -20.05 35.48
C MET A 641 2.89 -19.35 36.82
N HIS A 642 1.65 -18.97 37.14
CA HIS A 642 1.30 -18.33 38.42
C HIS A 642 0.49 -19.29 39.29
N ILE A 643 0.86 -19.42 40.57
CA ILE A 643 0.22 -20.37 41.49
C ILE A 643 -0.65 -19.63 42.49
N VAL A 644 -1.94 -19.96 42.50
CA VAL A 644 -2.92 -19.31 43.36
C VAL A 644 -3.26 -20.18 44.58
N PRO A 645 -3.35 -19.60 45.80
CA PRO A 645 -3.68 -20.34 47.00
C PRO A 645 -5.10 -20.93 46.92
N GLY A 646 -5.22 -22.23 47.22
CA GLY A 646 -6.52 -22.90 47.28
C GLY A 646 -7.29 -22.48 48.53
N PHE A 647 -8.36 -21.68 48.36
CA PHE A 647 -9.30 -21.44 49.45
C PHE A 647 -10.10 -22.71 49.73
N ALA A 648 -10.00 -23.23 50.96
CA ALA A 648 -10.97 -24.14 51.52
C ALA A 648 -12.27 -23.36 51.76
N LEU A 649 -13.29 -23.57 50.92
CA LEU A 649 -14.65 -23.12 51.20
C LEU A 649 -15.32 -24.16 52.11
N SER A 650 -15.39 -23.86 53.40
CA SER A 650 -16.44 -24.43 54.26
C SER A 650 -17.78 -23.81 53.87
N GLN A 651 -18.84 -24.63 53.98
CA GLN A 651 -20.21 -24.35 53.55
C GLN A 651 -20.74 -22.98 54.00
N SER A 652 -21.26 -22.18 53.06
CA SER A 652 -22.71 -22.00 52.88
C SER A 652 -23.00 -20.92 51.84
N ILE A 653 -24.24 -20.96 51.32
CA ILE A 653 -24.94 -19.96 50.48
C ILE A 653 -25.03 -20.33 48.98
N TYR A 654 -26.16 -21.01 48.71
CA TYR A 654 -27.04 -21.04 47.54
C TYR A 654 -26.51 -21.50 46.16
N ASP A 655 -27.17 -22.58 45.70
CA ASP A 655 -27.69 -22.85 44.34
C ASP A 655 -27.07 -22.06 43.18
N VAL A 656 -26.61 -22.69 42.10
CA VAL A 656 -27.43 -23.46 41.16
C VAL A 656 -26.54 -24.47 40.42
N ARG A 657 -26.95 -25.75 40.37
CA ARG A 657 -26.34 -26.76 39.49
C ARG A 657 -26.74 -26.57 38.02
N PRO A 658 -25.90 -27.02 37.07
CA PRO A 658 -25.92 -26.64 35.68
C PRO A 658 -26.64 -27.67 34.80
N THR A 659 -27.36 -27.19 33.79
CA THR A 659 -27.76 -27.97 32.63
C THR A 659 -26.55 -28.23 31.73
N MET A 660 -26.10 -29.49 31.66
CA MET A 660 -25.65 -30.08 30.39
C MET A 660 -26.88 -30.65 29.68
N TYR A 661 -26.97 -30.51 28.36
CA TYR A 661 -27.43 -31.63 27.54
C TYR A 661 -26.82 -31.60 26.14
N SER A 662 -26.21 -32.73 25.80
CA SER A 662 -25.79 -33.15 24.48
C SER A 662 -26.98 -33.61 23.63
N LYS A 663 -26.79 -33.54 22.31
CA LYS A 663 -27.67 -34.10 21.27
C LYS A 663 -27.76 -35.63 21.37
N GLN A 664 -28.97 -36.19 21.20
CA GLN A 664 -29.35 -36.95 19.98
C GLN A 664 -30.76 -37.58 20.08
N ARG A 665 -31.54 -37.38 19.00
CA ARG A 665 -32.48 -38.31 18.33
C ARG A 665 -33.31 -39.29 19.19
N ARG A 666 -34.65 -39.16 19.14
CA ARG A 666 -35.60 -39.90 18.26
C ARG A 666 -37.03 -39.89 18.87
N THR A 667 -38.01 -39.71 17.98
CA THR A 667 -39.38 -40.28 17.97
C THR A 667 -40.23 -40.26 19.25
N GLY A 668 -41.39 -39.59 19.18
CA GLY A 668 -42.46 -39.75 20.18
C GLY A 668 -43.82 -39.36 19.62
N ASN A 669 -44.58 -40.37 19.22
CA ASN A 669 -45.94 -40.30 18.70
C ASN A 669 -46.94 -40.06 19.85
N ARG A 670 -47.99 -39.28 19.57
CA ARG A 670 -49.36 -39.29 20.14
C ARG A 670 -49.59 -39.89 21.55
N ARG A 671 -50.16 -39.09 22.46
CA ARG A 671 -51.60 -39.15 22.86
C ARG A 671 -51.96 -38.22 24.04
N THR A 672 -52.91 -37.31 23.76
CA THR A 672 -54.16 -37.04 24.49
C THR A 672 -54.17 -36.83 26.01
N LYS A 673 -54.60 -35.62 26.44
CA LYS A 673 -55.89 -35.26 27.09
C LYS A 673 -55.63 -34.04 28.01
N ASN A 674 -56.20 -32.88 27.69
CA ASN A 674 -57.53 -32.41 28.10
C ASN A 674 -57.49 -31.73 29.47
N THR A 675 -57.70 -30.41 29.53
CA THR A 675 -58.94 -29.79 30.02
C THR A 675 -58.74 -28.30 30.34
N ASN A 676 -59.71 -27.48 29.88
CA ASN A 676 -60.37 -26.37 30.59
C ASN A 676 -59.52 -25.19 31.12
N ARG A 677 -59.92 -23.91 31.07
CA ARG A 677 -61.14 -23.18 30.69
C ARG A 677 -60.84 -21.68 30.98
N LYS A 678 -61.62 -20.78 30.37
CA LYS A 678 -61.96 -19.40 30.82
C LYS A 678 -60.84 -18.35 30.71
N ASP A 679 -60.95 -17.30 29.89
CA ASP A 679 -61.90 -16.18 29.79
C ASP A 679 -61.20 -14.88 30.25
N LEU A 680 -61.62 -13.77 29.64
CA LEU A 680 -61.33 -12.34 29.90
C LEU A 680 -60.23 -11.75 28.98
N LYS A 681 -60.59 -11.11 27.85
CA LYS A 681 -61.21 -9.77 27.64
C LYS A 681 -60.29 -8.58 27.96
N PHE A 682 -59.99 -7.84 26.88
CA PHE A 682 -59.75 -6.38 26.74
C PHE A 682 -58.64 -5.77 27.62
N ILE A 683 -57.72 -4.95 27.10
CA ILE A 683 -57.97 -3.59 26.59
C ILE A 683 -56.86 -3.19 25.60
N HIS A 684 -57.29 -2.64 24.46
CA HIS A 684 -56.52 -1.82 23.52
C HIS A 684 -56.58 -0.37 24.00
N ILE A 685 -55.46 0.37 24.01
CA ILE A 685 -55.48 1.84 23.90
C ILE A 685 -54.39 2.24 22.92
N ASP A 686 -54.85 2.75 21.77
CA ASP A 686 -54.09 3.60 20.86
C ASP A 686 -53.89 4.99 21.47
N GLY A 687 -52.82 5.67 21.07
CA GLY A 687 -52.58 7.08 21.40
C GLY A 687 -51.65 7.74 20.39
N ASN A 688 -52.27 8.38 19.40
CA ASN A 688 -51.71 9.12 18.27
C ASN A 688 -51.02 10.46 18.65
N ALA A 689 -50.11 10.87 17.75
CA ALA A 689 -49.96 12.22 17.16
C ALA A 689 -49.10 13.35 17.79
N HIS A 690 -48.41 14.03 16.84
CA HIS A 690 -47.76 15.36 16.81
C HIS A 690 -46.39 15.47 17.49
N GLN A 691 -45.31 15.95 16.86
CA GLN A 691 -45.08 16.91 15.76
C GLN A 691 -43.99 16.46 14.80
#